data_AF-A0A7X7RN80-F1
#
_entry.id   AF-A0A7X7RN80-F1
#
_cell.length_a   1.000
_cell.length_b   1.000
_cell.length_c   1.000
_cell.angle_alpha   90.00
_cell.angle_beta   90.00
_cell.angle_gamma   90.00
#
_symmetry.space_group_name_H-M   'P 1'
#
loop_
_entity.id
_entity.type
_entity.pdbx_description
1 polymer ?
#
loop_
_entity_poly.entity_id
_entity_poly.type
_entity_poly.pdbx_seq_one_letter_code
_entity_poly.pdbx_strand_id
1 'polypeptide(L)'
;FTIHPGTTLNSTAAFQQRGNAVTHTTFLGGRHSLNGIYLKDQNASAGRTWIHVTNDAVVVSRNGLFLGNRTDQSKAGLSVGLVDLTCTARMEVTNSVVLGAGNTGAADVNLRNEGRLDIRENASFYSHNNVNFGNTQCSTGIVTVVGHGAFHGAASFYMGMASNAVGRFAAQDDAAVVCGGVLYLGNAKQAKAYVTLKDRATLSVSPVIGNWMCLAPNTDDAYGRFEATDDAVVTLGDSSSVEMTMGGTSRGELVLTGNAQLLGGTGSMVTNKSTVAGNTSISLFSNALLSVRAVYGGSPADGAQTMTFAADGGTLAVSGTSKPPAPFMGGCVATLGADGLTLDSKGFDVTLDQDFTAADGAASAAFTKTGIGTLAVTRGSSHPRTVLAQGTLAFTNGASRFGNALEVAAGARLLLLDASASIAADSIAFTGDLVIDLPSDYTLDDAHTVLVLGTALTAEKFAKVTVGNPVMGKNYAFSRSEDGLTVSVTVTLADAGAYTWNAGAGAWSVPGNWTPTGVPTHNDAATVASGAAIVMDAAGIVGSLAVQATVPVTVSGDETLYVAEGVSVAAGGSLTVSAPLRNTSTLTKDGSGTFTLAGANETTLSGDWKLKRGVMAFSSAEALGANSSSASAITISNCTFRYAGEATSIIRPLRIAGEYCAVLDIVGDLTFDDMKISYDNTAGGGIVKTGAGTLTLNVPGGTTSLSVR
;
A
#
# COMPACT_ATOMS: atom_id res chain seq x y z
N PHE A 1 -33.32 40.82 3.03
CA PHE A 1 -32.78 41.50 4.22
C PHE A 1 -31.27 41.53 4.10
N THR A 2 -30.65 42.68 4.37
CA THR A 2 -29.19 42.79 4.41
C THR A 2 -28.79 43.23 5.81
N ILE A 3 -27.92 42.46 6.46
CA ILE A 3 -27.39 42.74 7.79
C ILE A 3 -25.99 43.30 7.59
N HIS A 4 -25.80 44.56 7.97
CA HIS A 4 -24.54 45.29 7.73
C HIS A 4 -23.45 44.94 8.76
N PRO A 5 -22.16 45.16 8.43
CA PRO A 5 -21.04 44.75 9.28
C PRO A 5 -21.05 45.37 10.68
N GLY A 6 -21.62 46.57 10.83
CA GLY A 6 -21.77 47.25 12.12
C GLY A 6 -22.90 46.71 13.00
N THR A 7 -23.65 45.71 12.54
CA THR A 7 -24.77 45.11 13.28
C THR A 7 -24.39 43.74 13.81
N THR A 8 -24.56 43.52 15.12
CA THR A 8 -24.39 42.21 15.74
C THR A 8 -25.76 41.61 16.05
N LEU A 9 -26.03 40.41 15.54
CA LEU A 9 -27.19 39.63 15.95
C LEU A 9 -26.75 38.58 16.96
N ASN A 10 -27.00 38.83 18.25
CA ASN A 10 -26.79 37.85 19.32
C ASN A 10 -28.14 37.55 19.97
N SER A 11 -28.71 36.38 19.67
CA SER A 11 -30.06 36.03 20.10
C SER A 11 -30.13 34.62 20.68
N THR A 12 -31.00 34.48 21.68
CA THR A 12 -31.49 33.20 22.19
C THR A 12 -32.67 32.68 21.38
N ALA A 13 -33.20 33.45 20.42
CA ALA A 13 -34.23 33.02 19.49
C ALA A 13 -33.62 32.38 18.24
N ALA A 14 -34.39 31.46 17.62
CA ALA A 14 -34.04 30.86 16.35
C ALA A 14 -34.31 31.84 15.19
N PHE A 15 -33.45 31.82 14.18
CA PHE A 15 -33.68 32.46 12.90
C PHE A 15 -34.49 31.52 12.01
N GLN A 16 -35.71 31.90 11.68
CA GLN A 16 -36.64 31.05 10.93
C GLN A 16 -37.18 31.79 9.71
N GLN A 17 -37.04 31.18 8.54
CA GLN A 17 -37.68 31.66 7.31
C GLN A 17 -38.80 30.71 6.90
N ARG A 18 -40.04 31.15 7.14
CA ARG A 18 -41.27 30.36 6.96
C ARG A 18 -42.03 30.64 5.64
N GLY A 19 -41.47 31.48 4.76
CA GLY A 19 -42.23 32.16 3.70
C GLY A 19 -42.76 31.31 2.54
N ASN A 20 -43.95 31.69 2.06
CA ASN A 20 -44.55 31.28 0.77
C ASN A 20 -43.90 31.97 -0.46
N ALA A 21 -42.96 32.90 -0.24
CA ALA A 21 -42.25 33.68 -1.26
C ALA A 21 -40.74 33.51 -1.10
N VAL A 22 -39.98 33.86 -2.15
CA VAL A 22 -38.51 33.83 -2.14
C VAL A 22 -37.97 34.84 -1.13
N THR A 23 -37.46 34.38 0.01
CA THR A 23 -36.82 35.23 1.02
C THR A 23 -35.31 35.12 0.93
N HIS A 24 -34.64 36.26 0.75
CA HIS A 24 -33.19 36.40 0.76
C HIS A 24 -32.73 37.12 2.02
N THR A 25 -31.81 36.54 2.78
CA THR A 25 -31.07 37.26 3.83
C THR A 25 -29.57 37.23 3.56
N THR A 26 -28.91 38.38 3.54
CA THR A 26 -27.46 38.51 3.39
C THR A 26 -26.83 38.99 4.69
N PHE A 27 -25.83 38.26 5.19
CA PHE A 27 -24.93 38.71 6.26
C PHE A 27 -23.66 39.25 5.62
N LEU A 28 -23.43 40.55 5.78
CA LEU A 28 -22.30 41.28 5.21
C LEU A 28 -21.35 41.65 6.34
N GLY A 29 -20.26 40.91 6.54
CA GLY A 29 -19.32 41.13 7.66
C GLY A 29 -19.92 40.93 9.06
N GLY A 30 -19.11 41.16 10.11
CA GLY A 30 -19.55 41.12 11.51
C GLY A 30 -19.59 39.72 12.16
N ARG A 31 -19.91 39.65 13.45
CA ARG A 31 -20.02 38.39 14.21
C ARG A 31 -21.45 38.21 14.72
N HIS A 32 -22.09 37.10 14.38
CA HIS A 32 -23.48 36.80 14.71
C HIS A 32 -23.57 35.47 15.45
N SER A 33 -24.37 35.42 16.51
CA SER A 33 -24.65 34.21 17.27
C SER A 33 -26.16 34.02 17.38
N LEU A 34 -26.65 32.99 16.71
CA LEU A 34 -28.06 32.66 16.61
C LEU A 34 -28.32 31.37 17.39
N ASN A 35 -29.52 31.25 17.98
CA ASN A 35 -29.87 30.02 18.67
C ASN A 35 -30.03 28.84 17.71
N GLY A 36 -30.49 29.07 16.48
CA GLY A 36 -30.61 28.04 15.46
C GLY A 36 -31.04 28.65 14.14
N ILE A 37 -30.80 27.97 13.03
CA ILE A 37 -31.19 28.44 11.70
C ILE A 37 -32.09 27.39 11.04
N TYR A 38 -33.29 27.80 10.67
CA TYR A 38 -34.30 26.94 10.07
C TYR A 38 -34.83 27.59 8.78
N LEU A 39 -34.43 27.03 7.65
CA LEU A 39 -34.85 27.49 6.33
C LEU A 39 -35.95 26.57 5.80
N LYS A 40 -37.07 27.17 5.39
CA LYS A 40 -38.34 26.48 5.08
C LYS A 40 -38.95 25.76 6.29
N ASP A 41 -39.00 26.41 7.44
CA ASP A 41 -39.58 25.85 8.67
C ASP A 41 -41.12 25.79 8.65
N GLN A 42 -41.73 24.74 9.21
CA GLN A 42 -43.18 24.54 9.43
C GLN A 42 -44.06 24.44 8.14
N ASN A 43 -45.23 25.10 8.12
CA ASN A 43 -46.27 25.11 7.07
C ASN A 43 -45.84 25.79 5.75
N ALA A 44 -44.54 25.83 5.46
CA ALA A 44 -43.99 26.52 4.30
C ALA A 44 -44.50 25.89 2.99
N SER A 45 -44.96 26.72 2.05
CA SER A 45 -45.27 26.28 0.68
C SER A 45 -44.00 26.06 -0.15
N ALA A 46 -44.15 25.45 -1.33
CA ALA A 46 -43.07 25.26 -2.30
C ALA A 46 -42.31 26.56 -2.61
N GLY A 47 -41.05 26.44 -3.03
CA GLY A 47 -40.18 27.57 -3.39
C GLY A 47 -38.84 27.54 -2.66
N ARG A 48 -38.11 28.66 -2.68
CA ARG A 48 -36.74 28.75 -2.15
C ARG A 48 -36.63 29.80 -1.05
N THR A 49 -35.87 29.51 0.00
CA THR A 49 -35.39 30.49 0.98
C THR A 49 -33.88 30.40 1.07
N TRP A 50 -33.17 31.53 1.13
CA TRP A 50 -31.71 31.51 1.13
C TRP A 50 -31.09 32.51 2.08
N ILE A 51 -29.99 32.07 2.69
CA ILE A 51 -29.04 32.89 3.42
C ILE A 51 -27.75 32.96 2.60
N HIS A 52 -27.24 34.17 2.40
CA HIS A 52 -25.91 34.40 1.86
C HIS A 52 -25.03 35.00 2.96
N VAL A 53 -23.91 34.37 3.29
CA VAL A 53 -22.92 34.88 4.23
C VAL A 53 -21.66 35.18 3.44
N THR A 54 -21.18 36.42 3.51
CA THR A 54 -20.08 36.88 2.65
C THR A 54 -19.14 37.83 3.37
N ASN A 55 -18.06 38.21 2.70
CA ASN A 55 -16.95 39.00 3.22
C ASN A 55 -16.32 38.29 4.43
N ASP A 56 -16.16 38.99 5.56
CA ASP A 56 -15.58 38.53 6.81
C ASP A 56 -16.65 38.15 7.86
N ALA A 57 -17.89 37.92 7.42
CA ALA A 57 -18.98 37.57 8.32
C ALA A 57 -18.73 36.23 9.02
N VAL A 58 -18.96 36.20 10.33
CA VAL A 58 -18.95 34.99 11.15
C VAL A 58 -20.34 34.73 11.69
N VAL A 59 -20.95 33.59 11.34
CA VAL A 59 -22.28 33.21 11.82
C VAL A 59 -22.20 31.90 12.61
N VAL A 60 -22.58 31.95 13.89
CA VAL A 60 -22.66 30.77 14.75
C VAL A 60 -24.12 30.37 14.96
N SER A 61 -24.45 29.10 14.70
CA SER A 61 -25.77 28.50 14.95
C SER A 61 -25.70 27.44 16.05
N ARG A 62 -26.28 27.72 17.23
CA ARG A 62 -26.04 26.91 18.43
C ARG A 62 -26.83 25.58 18.49
N ASN A 63 -28.10 25.59 18.12
CA ASN A 63 -29.00 24.44 18.16
C ASN A 63 -29.14 23.74 16.81
N GLY A 64 -28.28 24.07 15.84
CA GLY A 64 -28.22 23.35 14.56
C GLY A 64 -28.59 24.20 13.34
N LEU A 65 -28.44 23.59 12.18
CA LEU A 65 -28.76 24.15 10.88
C LEU A 65 -29.71 23.21 10.15
N PHE A 66 -30.92 23.66 9.87
CA PHE A 66 -31.98 22.84 9.27
C PHE A 66 -32.43 23.46 7.96
N LEU A 67 -32.06 22.81 6.85
CA LEU A 67 -32.34 23.28 5.50
C LEU A 67 -33.42 22.41 4.85
N GLY A 68 -34.45 23.03 4.28
CA GLY A 68 -35.62 22.30 3.78
C GLY A 68 -36.46 21.72 4.93
N ASN A 69 -36.67 22.50 6.01
CA ASN A 69 -37.30 22.02 7.25
C ASN A 69 -38.85 21.98 7.22
N ARG A 70 -39.46 21.65 6.08
CA ARG A 70 -40.93 21.67 5.95
C ARG A 70 -41.53 20.44 6.61
N THR A 71 -42.56 20.65 7.43
CA THR A 71 -43.22 19.59 8.21
C THR A 71 -44.70 19.36 7.86
N ASP A 72 -45.31 20.22 7.04
CA ASP A 72 -46.73 20.12 6.63
C ASP A 72 -46.93 19.36 5.31
N GLN A 73 -47.65 18.24 5.38
CA GLN A 73 -47.94 17.33 4.25
C GLN A 73 -48.99 17.86 3.26
N SER A 74 -49.82 18.82 3.65
CA SER A 74 -50.86 19.39 2.77
C SER A 74 -50.27 20.24 1.63
N LYS A 75 -48.95 20.44 1.64
CA LYS A 75 -48.21 21.29 0.70
C LYS A 75 -47.50 20.45 -0.34
N ALA A 76 -47.98 20.49 -1.59
CA ALA A 76 -47.26 19.92 -2.72
C ALA A 76 -46.08 20.81 -3.17
N GLY A 77 -45.12 20.23 -3.91
CA GLY A 77 -44.02 20.94 -4.56
C GLY A 77 -42.69 20.91 -3.79
N LEU A 78 -41.61 21.36 -4.44
CA LEU A 78 -40.23 21.34 -3.93
C LEU A 78 -39.99 22.48 -2.93
N SER A 79 -39.46 22.17 -1.76
CA SER A 79 -39.13 23.14 -0.71
C SER A 79 -37.63 23.21 -0.51
N VAL A 80 -37.00 24.34 -0.86
CA VAL A 80 -35.53 24.49 -0.85
C VAL A 80 -35.07 25.48 0.21
N GLY A 81 -34.22 25.03 1.14
CA GLY A 81 -33.42 25.89 2.01
C GLY A 81 -31.97 25.93 1.54
N LEU A 82 -31.45 27.12 1.26
CA LEU A 82 -30.09 27.32 0.76
C LEU A 82 -29.26 28.18 1.72
N VAL A 83 -28.03 27.75 1.98
CA VAL A 83 -26.99 28.59 2.56
C VAL A 83 -25.87 28.70 1.53
N ASP A 84 -25.44 29.93 1.25
CA ASP A 84 -24.31 30.23 0.37
C ASP A 84 -23.23 30.98 1.18
N LEU A 85 -22.00 30.49 1.17
CA LEU A 85 -20.85 31.10 1.83
C LEU A 85 -19.80 31.49 0.78
N THR A 86 -19.39 32.76 0.77
CA THR A 86 -18.40 33.29 -0.19
C THR A 86 -17.36 34.17 0.49
N CYS A 87 -16.34 34.60 -0.25
CA CYS A 87 -15.21 35.39 0.22
C CYS A 87 -14.47 34.70 1.37
N THR A 88 -14.38 35.34 2.53
CA THR A 88 -13.69 34.83 3.74
C THR A 88 -14.69 34.48 4.84
N ALA A 89 -15.96 34.26 4.49
CA ALA A 89 -17.02 34.06 5.46
C ALA A 89 -16.80 32.78 6.26
N ARG A 90 -17.24 32.79 7.53
CA ARG A 90 -17.20 31.63 8.40
C ARG A 90 -18.57 31.32 8.96
N MET A 91 -18.95 30.05 8.90
CA MET A 91 -20.12 29.55 9.60
C MET A 91 -19.75 28.41 10.54
N GLU A 92 -20.33 28.43 11.74
CA GLU A 92 -20.09 27.40 12.75
C GLU A 92 -21.43 26.90 13.28
N VAL A 93 -21.61 25.58 13.32
CA VAL A 93 -22.82 24.93 13.80
C VAL A 93 -22.44 23.99 14.94
N THR A 94 -22.91 24.30 16.14
CA THR A 94 -22.48 23.58 17.35
C THR A 94 -23.29 22.32 17.66
N ASN A 95 -24.39 22.10 16.92
CA ASN A 95 -25.22 20.89 16.99
C ASN A 95 -25.36 20.29 15.58
N SER A 96 -26.43 19.55 15.31
CA SER A 96 -26.62 18.83 14.04
C SER A 96 -26.81 19.77 12.85
N VAL A 97 -26.23 19.39 11.71
CA VAL A 97 -26.53 19.96 10.40
C VAL A 97 -27.43 18.99 9.67
N VAL A 98 -28.58 19.47 9.19
CA VAL A 98 -29.61 18.62 8.60
C VAL A 98 -30.10 19.23 7.29
N LEU A 99 -29.77 18.57 6.19
CA LEU A 99 -30.12 18.95 4.82
C LEU A 99 -31.28 18.06 4.35
N GLY A 100 -32.41 18.67 3.99
CA GLY A 100 -33.67 17.94 3.79
C GLY A 100 -34.27 17.48 5.12
N ALA A 101 -34.31 18.39 6.11
CA ALA A 101 -34.57 18.09 7.52
C ALA A 101 -35.94 17.47 7.82
N GLY A 102 -37.03 18.08 7.33
CA GLY A 102 -38.42 17.58 7.42
C GLY A 102 -38.89 17.06 8.79
N ASN A 103 -40.05 16.38 8.82
CA ASN A 103 -40.55 15.68 10.00
C ASN A 103 -40.10 14.20 10.00
N THR A 104 -39.52 13.72 11.10
CA THR A 104 -38.98 12.35 11.25
C THR A 104 -39.92 11.39 11.99
N GLY A 105 -41.04 11.88 12.55
CA GLY A 105 -41.84 11.14 13.54
C GLY A 105 -43.16 10.51 13.06
N ALA A 106 -43.49 10.58 11.78
CA ALA A 106 -44.75 10.06 11.26
C ALA A 106 -44.55 9.30 9.94
N ALA A 107 -45.49 8.41 9.60
CA ALA A 107 -45.47 7.48 8.47
C ALA A 107 -45.56 8.16 7.08
N ASP A 108 -45.03 9.38 6.97
CA ASP A 108 -45.42 10.38 6.00
C ASP A 108 -44.46 10.41 4.82
N VAL A 109 -45.01 10.00 3.69
CA VAL A 109 -44.28 9.65 2.48
C VAL A 109 -44.24 10.89 1.58
N ASN A 110 -43.04 11.41 1.26
CA ASN A 110 -42.77 12.29 0.09
C ASN A 110 -42.92 13.83 0.25
N LEU A 111 -42.26 14.44 1.24
CA LEU A 111 -42.20 15.90 1.38
C LEU A 111 -41.21 16.60 0.42
N ARG A 112 -40.47 15.92 -0.47
CA ARG A 112 -39.55 16.52 -1.47
C ARG A 112 -38.78 17.76 -0.96
N ASN A 113 -38.21 17.65 0.23
CA ASN A 113 -37.46 18.74 0.86
C ASN A 113 -36.03 18.76 0.34
N GLU A 114 -35.49 19.93 0.04
CA GLU A 114 -34.11 20.10 -0.41
C GLU A 114 -33.37 21.04 0.54
N GLY A 115 -32.23 20.58 1.07
CA GLY A 115 -31.27 21.41 1.78
C GLY A 115 -30.00 21.55 0.98
N ARG A 116 -29.54 22.78 0.75
CA ARG A 116 -28.33 23.06 -0.02
C ARG A 116 -27.37 23.96 0.75
N LEU A 117 -26.10 23.60 0.77
CA LEU A 117 -25.01 24.39 1.34
C LEU A 117 -23.90 24.53 0.29
N ASP A 118 -23.65 25.76 -0.14
CA ASP A 118 -22.58 26.09 -1.07
C ASP A 118 -21.49 26.86 -0.34
N ILE A 119 -20.24 26.49 -0.56
CA ILE A 119 -19.05 27.08 0.06
C ILE A 119 -18.06 27.36 -1.07
N ARG A 120 -17.70 28.63 -1.26
CA ARG A 120 -16.87 29.06 -2.39
C ARG A 120 -15.76 29.99 -1.93
N GLU A 121 -14.78 30.20 -2.81
CA GLU A 121 -13.65 31.11 -2.59
C GLU A 121 -12.83 30.70 -1.37
N ASN A 122 -12.72 31.50 -0.30
CA ASN A 122 -11.97 31.17 0.93
C ASN A 122 -12.91 31.01 2.14
N ALA A 123 -14.18 30.71 1.89
CA ALA A 123 -15.17 30.57 2.96
C ALA A 123 -15.00 29.24 3.70
N SER A 124 -15.40 29.22 4.98
CA SER A 124 -15.27 28.05 5.84
C SER A 124 -16.57 27.73 6.57
N PHE A 125 -16.86 26.43 6.67
CA PHE A 125 -17.99 25.91 7.44
C PHE A 125 -17.51 24.84 8.41
N TYR A 126 -17.91 24.97 9.67
CA TYR A 126 -17.57 24.04 10.74
C TYR A 126 -18.85 23.45 11.34
N SER A 127 -18.99 22.12 11.30
CA SER A 127 -19.99 21.37 12.05
C SER A 127 -19.32 20.65 13.20
N HIS A 128 -19.78 20.88 14.43
CA HIS A 128 -19.29 20.14 15.60
C HIS A 128 -19.96 18.78 15.80
N ASN A 129 -21.02 18.48 15.03
CA ASN A 129 -21.76 17.24 15.14
C ASN A 129 -22.06 16.65 13.75
N ASN A 130 -22.91 15.62 13.72
CA ASN A 130 -23.28 14.90 12.52
C ASN A 130 -23.88 15.82 11.45
N VAL A 131 -23.51 15.55 10.20
CA VAL A 131 -24.08 16.19 9.02
C VAL A 131 -24.95 15.17 8.30
N ASN A 132 -26.24 15.47 8.18
CA ASN A 132 -27.22 14.57 7.59
C ASN A 132 -27.66 15.12 6.23
N PHE A 133 -27.50 14.33 5.19
CA PHE A 133 -27.94 14.62 3.82
C PHE A 133 -29.15 13.75 3.51
N GLY A 134 -30.31 14.36 3.31
CA GLY A 134 -31.53 13.61 3.06
C GLY A 134 -32.03 12.89 4.32
N ASN A 135 -32.40 13.67 5.34
CA ASN A 135 -32.82 13.17 6.66
C ASN A 135 -34.24 12.55 6.69
N THR A 136 -35.06 12.83 5.67
CA THR A 136 -36.47 12.41 5.61
C THR A 136 -36.77 11.75 4.27
N GLN A 137 -37.87 11.00 4.21
CA GLN A 137 -38.21 10.22 3.03
C GLN A 137 -38.34 11.12 1.78
N CYS A 138 -37.69 10.70 0.69
CA CYS A 138 -37.61 11.45 -0.57
C CYS A 138 -37.01 12.86 -0.47
N SER A 139 -36.28 13.19 0.61
CA SER A 139 -35.60 14.48 0.73
C SER A 139 -34.21 14.44 0.10
N THR A 140 -33.68 15.61 -0.26
CA THR A 140 -32.39 15.78 -0.92
C THR A 140 -31.50 16.69 -0.08
N GLY A 141 -30.28 16.26 0.20
CA GLY A 141 -29.23 17.08 0.81
C GLY A 141 -28.08 17.28 -0.18
N ILE A 142 -27.65 18.53 -0.38
CA ILE A 142 -26.60 18.90 -1.32
C ILE A 142 -25.57 19.77 -0.60
N VAL A 143 -24.29 19.40 -0.69
CA VAL A 143 -23.17 20.27 -0.33
C VAL A 143 -22.25 20.44 -1.54
N THR A 144 -21.79 21.65 -1.78
CA THR A 144 -20.82 21.96 -2.83
C THR A 144 -19.72 22.86 -2.26
N VAL A 145 -18.46 22.43 -2.40
CA VAL A 145 -17.28 23.15 -1.93
C VAL A 145 -16.36 23.41 -3.12
N VAL A 146 -16.03 24.67 -3.40
CA VAL A 146 -15.24 25.06 -4.59
C VAL A 146 -14.20 26.12 -4.26
N GLY A 147 -13.24 26.35 -5.15
CA GLY A 147 -12.12 27.26 -4.91
C GLY A 147 -11.25 26.76 -3.75
N HIS A 148 -10.94 27.63 -2.78
CA HIS A 148 -10.24 27.29 -1.53
C HIS A 148 -11.21 27.09 -0.35
N GLY A 149 -12.47 26.71 -0.63
CA GLY A 149 -13.50 26.56 0.39
C GLY A 149 -13.18 25.40 1.35
N ALA A 150 -13.58 25.55 2.61
CA ALA A 150 -13.33 24.55 3.66
C ALA A 150 -14.63 24.04 4.30
N PHE A 151 -14.84 22.71 4.31
CA PHE A 151 -15.96 22.05 5.00
C PHE A 151 -15.46 21.05 6.04
N HIS A 152 -15.57 21.42 7.31
CA HIS A 152 -15.03 20.65 8.43
C HIS A 152 -16.17 20.11 9.28
N GLY A 153 -16.41 18.80 9.22
CA GLY A 153 -17.26 18.09 10.15
C GLY A 153 -16.45 17.37 11.20
N ALA A 154 -16.70 17.66 12.48
CA ALA A 154 -16.04 16.97 13.59
C ALA A 154 -16.55 15.54 13.80
N ALA A 155 -17.68 15.16 13.20
CA ALA A 155 -18.33 13.86 13.35
C ALA A 155 -18.69 13.24 11.98
N SER A 156 -19.70 12.37 11.93
CA SER A 156 -20.05 11.58 10.75
C SER A 156 -20.86 12.35 9.71
N PHE A 157 -20.69 11.97 8.44
CA PHE A 157 -21.55 12.37 7.33
C PHE A 157 -22.49 11.24 7.00
N TYR A 158 -23.78 11.47 7.16
CA TYR A 158 -24.82 10.49 6.85
C TYR A 158 -25.57 10.89 5.59
N MET A 159 -25.33 10.18 4.48
CA MET A 159 -25.99 10.46 3.21
C MET A 159 -27.07 9.43 2.91
N GLY A 160 -28.31 9.92 2.81
CA GLY A 160 -29.49 9.09 2.59
C GLY A 160 -29.96 8.38 3.86
N MET A 161 -30.32 9.14 4.89
CA MET A 161 -30.74 8.62 6.22
C MET A 161 -32.15 8.04 6.25
N ALA A 162 -32.96 8.31 5.23
CA ALA A 162 -34.33 7.84 5.12
C ALA A 162 -34.62 7.24 3.75
N SER A 163 -35.72 6.51 3.64
CA SER A 163 -36.05 5.80 2.41
C SER A 163 -36.15 6.75 1.21
N ASN A 164 -35.61 6.36 0.04
CA ASN A 164 -35.59 7.18 -1.18
C ASN A 164 -34.92 8.57 -1.04
N ALA A 165 -34.19 8.83 0.05
CA ALA A 165 -33.48 10.09 0.22
C ALA A 165 -32.24 10.15 -0.69
N VAL A 166 -31.86 11.37 -1.09
CA VAL A 166 -30.71 11.61 -1.96
C VAL A 166 -29.68 12.50 -1.25
N GLY A 167 -28.44 12.03 -1.14
CA GLY A 167 -27.31 12.83 -0.70
C GLY A 167 -26.38 13.14 -1.86
N ARG A 168 -25.94 14.39 -1.97
CA ARG A 168 -24.91 14.80 -2.93
C ARG A 168 -23.86 15.65 -2.24
N PHE A 169 -22.60 15.30 -2.44
CA PHE A 169 -21.46 16.06 -1.97
C PHE A 169 -20.48 16.23 -3.13
N ALA A 170 -20.09 17.47 -3.42
CA ALA A 170 -19.11 17.77 -4.45
C ALA A 170 -18.04 18.69 -3.88
N ALA A 171 -16.78 18.35 -4.09
CA ALA A 171 -15.64 19.24 -3.86
C ALA A 171 -14.74 19.31 -5.11
N GLN A 172 -14.23 20.48 -5.43
CA GLN A 172 -13.44 20.75 -6.63
C GLN A 172 -12.43 21.88 -6.38
N ASP A 173 -11.59 22.16 -7.38
CA ASP A 173 -10.48 23.11 -7.28
C ASP A 173 -9.52 22.75 -6.12
N ASP A 174 -9.33 23.64 -5.14
CA ASP A 174 -8.47 23.47 -3.96
C ASP A 174 -9.29 23.25 -2.67
N ALA A 175 -10.52 22.75 -2.80
CA ALA A 175 -11.43 22.58 -1.67
C ALA A 175 -10.88 21.60 -0.63
N ALA A 176 -11.06 21.93 0.65
CA ALA A 176 -10.63 21.11 1.77
C ALA A 176 -11.83 20.57 2.56
N VAL A 177 -11.91 19.25 2.70
CA VAL A 177 -13.02 18.58 3.37
C VAL A 177 -12.50 17.64 4.46
N VAL A 178 -13.11 17.73 5.64
CA VAL A 178 -12.82 16.84 6.77
C VAL A 178 -14.11 16.20 7.25
N CYS A 179 -14.15 14.87 7.24
CA CYS A 179 -15.15 14.05 7.93
C CYS A 179 -14.45 13.40 9.13
N GLY A 180 -14.66 13.95 10.33
CA GLY A 180 -14.07 13.48 11.58
C GLY A 180 -14.67 12.18 12.13
N GLY A 181 -15.71 11.66 11.48
CA GLY A 181 -16.35 10.39 11.81
C GLY A 181 -16.45 9.49 10.59
N VAL A 182 -17.59 8.80 10.46
CA VAL A 182 -17.86 7.87 9.37
C VAL A 182 -18.54 8.60 8.21
N LEU A 183 -18.11 8.29 6.99
CA LEU A 183 -18.76 8.74 5.77
C LEU A 183 -19.70 7.63 5.24
N TYR A 184 -21.00 7.78 5.45
CA TYR A 184 -22.03 6.85 4.98
C TYR A 184 -22.66 7.33 3.68
N LEU A 185 -22.62 6.49 2.64
CA LEU A 185 -23.23 6.74 1.35
C LEU A 185 -24.37 5.75 1.10
N GLY A 186 -25.62 6.23 1.10
CA GLY A 186 -26.80 5.42 0.81
C GLY A 186 -27.23 4.59 2.02
N ASN A 187 -27.41 5.24 3.17
CA ASN A 187 -27.58 4.57 4.46
C ASN A 187 -28.92 3.81 4.63
N ALA A 188 -29.98 4.27 3.97
CA ALA A 188 -31.32 3.72 4.09
C ALA A 188 -31.82 3.04 2.81
N LYS A 189 -32.96 2.36 2.92
CA LYS A 189 -33.66 1.70 1.82
C LYS A 189 -33.87 2.61 0.60
N GLN A 190 -33.49 2.17 -0.60
CA GLN A 190 -33.63 2.94 -1.85
C GLN A 190 -32.93 4.31 -1.83
N ALA A 191 -32.10 4.60 -0.83
CA ALA A 191 -31.41 5.87 -0.72
C ALA A 191 -30.25 5.93 -1.72
N LYS A 192 -29.96 7.11 -2.25
CA LYS A 192 -28.88 7.33 -3.22
C LYS A 192 -27.91 8.37 -2.69
N ALA A 193 -26.62 8.06 -2.69
CA ALA A 193 -25.58 8.99 -2.28
C ALA A 193 -24.46 9.06 -3.32
N TYR A 194 -24.02 10.29 -3.58
CA TYR A 194 -22.98 10.61 -4.54
C TYR A 194 -21.96 11.54 -3.89
N VAL A 195 -20.70 11.12 -3.85
CA VAL A 195 -19.56 11.96 -3.48
C VAL A 195 -18.66 12.10 -4.68
N THR A 196 -18.32 13.34 -5.06
CA THR A 196 -17.42 13.62 -6.17
C THR A 196 -16.32 14.59 -5.73
N LEU A 197 -15.07 14.22 -5.95
CA LEU A 197 -13.88 15.05 -5.76
C LEU A 197 -13.18 15.27 -7.10
N LYS A 198 -12.77 16.49 -7.40
CA LYS A 198 -12.11 16.87 -8.66
C LYS A 198 -10.94 17.80 -8.44
N ASP A 199 -10.15 18.00 -9.50
CA ASP A 199 -8.99 18.89 -9.52
C ASP A 199 -8.02 18.55 -8.38
N ARG A 200 -7.76 19.46 -7.43
CA ARG A 200 -6.88 19.25 -6.27
C ARG A 200 -7.66 19.14 -4.95
N ALA A 201 -8.95 18.83 -5.01
CA ALA A 201 -9.79 18.74 -3.83
C ALA A 201 -9.31 17.65 -2.88
N THR A 202 -9.37 17.93 -1.58
CA THR A 202 -8.93 17.00 -0.53
C THR A 202 -10.09 16.56 0.35
N LEU A 203 -10.12 15.28 0.69
CA LEU A 203 -11.03 14.71 1.67
C LEU A 203 -10.25 13.88 2.69
N SER A 204 -10.26 14.32 3.94
CA SER A 204 -9.79 13.51 5.06
C SER A 204 -10.97 12.83 5.75
N VAL A 205 -10.96 11.51 5.80
CA VAL A 205 -11.87 10.71 6.61
C VAL A 205 -11.04 10.13 7.74
N SER A 206 -11.08 10.79 8.89
CA SER A 206 -10.25 10.44 10.03
C SER A 206 -11.13 10.26 11.25
N PRO A 207 -11.22 9.07 11.84
CA PRO A 207 -11.99 8.86 13.05
C PRO A 207 -11.25 9.26 14.32
N VAL A 208 -11.99 9.15 15.41
CA VAL A 208 -11.45 8.80 16.73
C VAL A 208 -11.44 7.26 16.94
N ILE A 209 -12.43 6.48 16.45
CA ILE A 209 -12.51 4.98 16.42
C ILE A 209 -13.55 4.50 15.34
N GLY A 210 -13.43 3.37 14.60
CA GLY A 210 -14.59 2.76 13.85
C GLY A 210 -14.33 2.10 12.47
N ASN A 211 -15.35 1.86 11.62
CA ASN A 211 -15.26 1.59 10.16
C ASN A 211 -15.70 2.88 9.40
N TRP A 212 -15.14 3.23 8.23
CA TRP A 212 -14.94 4.66 7.92
C TRP A 212 -15.50 5.25 6.63
N MET A 213 -15.50 4.52 5.52
CA MET A 213 -16.28 4.90 4.35
C MET A 213 -17.20 3.74 3.99
N CYS A 214 -18.48 3.91 4.23
CA CYS A 214 -19.48 2.87 4.03
C CYS A 214 -20.29 3.16 2.77
N LEU A 215 -20.16 2.31 1.76
CA LEU A 215 -20.90 2.42 0.51
C LEU A 215 -22.09 1.45 0.53
N ALA A 216 -23.29 2.00 0.40
CA ALA A 216 -24.58 1.32 0.39
C ALA A 216 -24.75 0.29 1.53
N PRO A 217 -24.64 0.70 2.81
CA PRO A 217 -24.63 -0.20 3.95
C PRO A 217 -25.92 -1.02 4.18
N ASN A 218 -26.98 -0.85 3.37
CA ASN A 218 -28.31 -1.42 3.57
C ASN A 218 -28.66 -2.53 2.54
N THR A 219 -29.51 -3.51 2.87
CA THR A 219 -29.84 -4.66 1.98
C THR A 219 -30.84 -4.32 0.87
N ASP A 220 -31.55 -3.19 1.00
CA ASP A 220 -32.73 -2.88 0.19
C ASP A 220 -32.47 -1.74 -0.82
N ASP A 221 -32.09 -2.06 -2.06
CA ASP A 221 -32.01 -1.14 -3.22
C ASP A 221 -31.22 0.18 -3.00
N ALA A 222 -30.31 0.24 -2.03
CA ALA A 222 -29.52 1.44 -1.75
C ALA A 222 -28.41 1.63 -2.81
N TYR A 223 -27.97 2.87 -3.01
CA TYR A 223 -26.90 3.21 -3.95
C TYR A 223 -25.90 4.17 -3.32
N GLY A 224 -24.63 3.79 -3.29
CA GLY A 224 -23.54 4.64 -2.81
C GLY A 224 -22.40 4.69 -3.81
N ARG A 225 -22.14 5.86 -4.39
CA ARG A 225 -21.04 6.09 -5.33
C ARG A 225 -20.07 7.14 -4.81
N PHE A 226 -18.81 6.76 -4.73
CA PHE A 226 -17.68 7.63 -4.46
C PHE A 226 -16.80 7.74 -5.72
N GLU A 227 -16.51 8.97 -6.13
CA GLU A 227 -15.71 9.25 -7.32
C GLU A 227 -14.67 10.33 -7.04
N ALA A 228 -13.41 10.07 -7.35
CA ALA A 228 -12.33 11.05 -7.31
C ALA A 228 -11.61 11.10 -8.68
N THR A 229 -11.38 12.31 -9.19
CA THR A 229 -10.78 12.57 -10.51
C THR A 229 -9.61 13.54 -10.42
N ASP A 230 -8.83 13.64 -11.51
CA ASP A 230 -7.73 14.60 -11.65
C ASP A 230 -6.66 14.40 -10.56
N ASP A 231 -6.28 15.41 -9.79
CA ASP A 231 -5.28 15.33 -8.72
C ASP A 231 -5.91 15.23 -7.32
N ALA A 232 -7.18 14.80 -7.22
CA ALA A 232 -7.91 14.78 -5.96
C ALA A 232 -7.29 13.77 -4.98
N VAL A 233 -7.24 14.13 -3.69
CA VAL A 233 -6.61 13.30 -2.65
C VAL A 233 -7.60 12.96 -1.55
N VAL A 234 -7.77 11.67 -1.31
CA VAL A 234 -8.54 11.10 -0.21
C VAL A 234 -7.55 10.48 0.78
N THR A 235 -7.65 10.87 2.04
CA THR A 235 -6.86 10.26 3.11
C THR A 235 -7.80 9.56 4.08
N LEU A 236 -7.54 8.29 4.34
CA LEU A 236 -8.20 7.54 5.41
C LEU A 236 -7.27 7.50 6.61
N GLY A 237 -7.77 7.80 7.80
CA GLY A 237 -7.00 7.73 9.04
C GLY A 237 -6.42 6.34 9.34
N ASP A 238 -5.69 6.21 10.44
CA ASP A 238 -5.17 4.90 10.84
C ASP A 238 -6.30 3.91 11.13
N SER A 239 -6.03 2.66 10.77
CA SER A 239 -6.98 1.57 10.64
C SER A 239 -8.05 1.78 9.57
N SER A 240 -8.14 2.97 8.93
CA SER A 240 -9.31 3.39 8.19
C SER A 240 -9.64 2.64 6.90
N SER A 241 -10.84 2.07 6.78
CA SER A 241 -11.23 1.12 5.72
C SER A 241 -12.44 1.60 4.91
N VAL A 242 -12.44 1.22 3.64
CA VAL A 242 -13.60 1.29 2.76
C VAL A 242 -14.39 0.00 2.92
N GLU A 243 -15.62 0.13 3.37
CA GLU A 243 -16.54 -0.99 3.51
C GLU A 243 -17.67 -0.83 2.49
N MET A 244 -17.69 -1.75 1.54
CA MET A 244 -18.80 -1.93 0.62
C MET A 244 -19.71 -3.00 1.20
N THR A 245 -20.83 -2.58 1.74
CA THR A 245 -21.92 -3.47 2.16
C THR A 245 -22.96 -3.44 1.00
N MET A 246 -23.85 -4.38 0.68
CA MET A 246 -24.59 -5.46 1.35
C MET A 246 -25.06 -6.51 0.33
N GLY A 247 -25.57 -7.65 0.82
CA GLY A 247 -26.45 -8.56 0.06
C GLY A 247 -27.81 -7.93 -0.31
N GLY A 248 -28.59 -8.63 -1.14
CA GLY A 248 -29.80 -8.07 -1.75
C GLY A 248 -29.50 -7.35 -3.07
N THR A 249 -30.11 -6.19 -3.32
CA THR A 249 -30.07 -5.44 -4.59
C THR A 249 -29.30 -4.11 -4.53
N SER A 250 -28.77 -3.75 -3.36
CA SER A 250 -27.99 -2.52 -3.15
C SER A 250 -26.65 -2.53 -3.89
N ARG A 251 -26.14 -1.34 -4.25
CA ARG A 251 -24.91 -1.20 -5.04
C ARG A 251 -23.95 -0.16 -4.49
N GLY A 252 -22.66 -0.52 -4.42
CA GLY A 252 -21.55 0.32 -3.96
C GLY A 252 -20.46 0.48 -5.03
N GLU A 253 -20.05 1.71 -5.32
CA GLU A 253 -19.06 2.00 -6.36
C GLU A 253 -17.95 2.92 -5.82
N LEU A 254 -16.70 2.50 -5.96
CA LEU A 254 -15.50 3.31 -5.76
C LEU A 254 -14.79 3.52 -7.11
N VAL A 255 -14.69 4.77 -7.54
CA VAL A 255 -14.08 5.12 -8.83
C VAL A 255 -12.95 6.13 -8.59
N LEU A 256 -11.75 5.79 -9.06
CA LEU A 256 -10.59 6.68 -9.06
C LEU A 256 -10.06 6.81 -10.51
N THR A 257 -9.85 8.04 -10.97
CA THR A 257 -9.37 8.33 -12.35
C THR A 257 -8.43 9.54 -12.38
N GLY A 258 -7.74 9.76 -13.49
CA GLY A 258 -6.71 10.80 -13.59
C GLY A 258 -5.50 10.42 -12.73
N ASN A 259 -5.03 11.34 -11.90
CA ASN A 259 -3.98 11.12 -10.89
C ASN A 259 -4.57 10.99 -9.47
N ALA A 260 -5.88 10.74 -9.33
CA ALA A 260 -6.55 10.77 -8.05
C ALA A 260 -6.01 9.70 -7.12
N GLN A 261 -5.90 10.02 -5.84
CA GLN A 261 -5.26 9.17 -4.84
C GLN A 261 -6.21 8.87 -3.69
N LEU A 262 -6.35 7.60 -3.34
CA LEU A 262 -6.89 7.16 -2.05
C LEU A 262 -5.75 6.56 -1.24
N LEU A 263 -5.37 7.28 -0.18
CA LEU A 263 -4.27 6.96 0.70
C LEU A 263 -4.81 6.42 2.02
N GLY A 264 -4.74 5.11 2.19
CA GLY A 264 -5.17 4.44 3.41
C GLY A 264 -4.08 4.43 4.49
N GLY A 265 -4.48 4.67 5.75
CA GLY A 265 -3.61 4.54 6.92
C GLY A 265 -3.27 3.09 7.31
N THR A 266 -2.64 2.90 8.46
CA THR A 266 -2.19 1.59 8.96
C THR A 266 -3.37 0.66 9.23
N GLY A 267 -3.56 -0.39 8.42
CA GLY A 267 -4.69 -1.32 8.57
C GLY A 267 -5.90 -1.01 7.67
N SER A 268 -5.78 -0.02 6.78
CA SER A 268 -6.79 0.32 5.79
C SER A 268 -7.09 -0.81 4.81
N MET A 269 -8.34 -1.25 4.69
CA MET A 269 -8.75 -2.28 3.75
C MET A 269 -9.88 -1.79 2.86
N VAL A 270 -10.05 -2.40 1.69
CA VAL A 270 -11.31 -2.37 0.95
C VAL A 270 -11.99 -3.71 1.11
N THR A 271 -13.21 -3.72 1.64
CA THR A 271 -13.92 -4.97 1.96
C THR A 271 -15.31 -4.98 1.35
N ASN A 272 -15.71 -6.13 0.81
CA ASN A 272 -17.08 -6.41 0.37
C ASN A 272 -17.77 -7.35 1.36
N LYS A 273 -18.99 -6.99 1.76
CA LYS A 273 -19.88 -7.89 2.52
C LYS A 273 -21.08 -8.38 1.71
N SER A 274 -21.20 -7.98 0.43
CA SER A 274 -22.21 -8.50 -0.48
C SER A 274 -21.86 -9.91 -0.94
N THR A 275 -22.84 -10.81 -0.91
CA THR A 275 -22.74 -12.15 -1.51
C THR A 275 -23.20 -12.18 -2.96
N VAL A 276 -23.63 -11.04 -3.52
CA VAL A 276 -24.19 -10.94 -4.87
C VAL A 276 -23.17 -10.33 -5.81
N ALA A 277 -22.79 -11.08 -6.85
CA ALA A 277 -21.81 -10.64 -7.83
C ALA A 277 -22.26 -9.37 -8.57
N GLY A 278 -21.35 -8.40 -8.68
CA GLY A 278 -21.56 -7.16 -9.45
C GLY A 278 -22.30 -6.04 -8.70
N ASN A 279 -22.73 -6.27 -7.46
CA ASN A 279 -23.30 -5.20 -6.63
C ASN A 279 -22.24 -4.19 -6.17
N THR A 280 -20.99 -4.63 -6.01
CA THR A 280 -19.90 -3.78 -5.56
C THR A 280 -18.80 -3.71 -6.61
N SER A 281 -18.21 -2.52 -6.76
CA SER A 281 -17.13 -2.33 -7.74
C SER A 281 -16.05 -1.35 -7.29
N ILE A 282 -14.82 -1.66 -7.68
CA ILE A 282 -13.67 -0.76 -7.68
C ILE A 282 -13.26 -0.54 -9.12
N SER A 283 -13.04 0.72 -9.50
CA SER A 283 -12.52 1.10 -10.80
C SER A 283 -11.29 2.00 -10.65
N LEU A 284 -10.17 1.58 -11.23
CA LEU A 284 -8.93 2.34 -11.29
C LEU A 284 -8.61 2.68 -12.75
N PHE A 285 -8.52 3.97 -13.07
CA PHE A 285 -8.28 4.43 -14.43
C PHE A 285 -7.11 5.40 -14.52
N SER A 286 -6.45 5.43 -15.68
CA SER A 286 -5.34 6.34 -15.96
C SER A 286 -4.14 6.17 -15.02
N ASN A 287 -3.84 7.11 -14.14
CA ASN A 287 -2.72 7.06 -13.18
C ASN A 287 -3.22 7.00 -11.72
N ALA A 288 -4.49 6.67 -11.51
CA ALA A 288 -5.10 6.69 -10.19
C ALA A 288 -4.38 5.74 -9.21
N LEU A 289 -4.27 6.14 -7.95
CA LEU A 289 -3.60 5.37 -6.90
C LEU A 289 -4.61 4.93 -5.84
N LEU A 290 -4.72 3.61 -5.65
CA LEU A 290 -5.36 3.01 -4.49
C LEU A 290 -4.27 2.44 -3.58
N SER A 291 -3.94 3.13 -2.49
CA SER A 291 -2.98 2.64 -1.50
C SER A 291 -3.70 2.12 -0.26
N VAL A 292 -3.74 0.80 -0.10
CA VAL A 292 -4.42 0.10 1.00
C VAL A 292 -3.63 -1.12 1.45
N ARG A 293 -4.02 -1.73 2.58
CA ARG A 293 -3.41 -2.95 3.12
C ARG A 293 -3.97 -4.23 2.53
N ALA A 294 -5.21 -4.24 2.10
CA ALA A 294 -5.82 -5.38 1.42
C ALA A 294 -7.08 -4.99 0.65
N VAL A 295 -7.43 -5.81 -0.34
CA VAL A 295 -8.68 -5.75 -1.10
C VAL A 295 -9.38 -7.10 -1.03
N TYR A 296 -10.53 -7.14 -0.36
CA TYR A 296 -11.35 -8.33 -0.20
C TYR A 296 -12.69 -8.17 -0.90
N GLY A 297 -12.80 -8.77 -2.08
CA GLY A 297 -14.01 -8.74 -2.90
C GLY A 297 -15.08 -9.74 -2.48
N GLY A 298 -14.77 -10.68 -1.58
CA GLY A 298 -15.67 -11.71 -1.05
C GLY A 298 -15.04 -12.40 0.16
N SER A 299 -15.75 -13.33 0.80
CA SER A 299 -15.23 -14.10 1.94
C SER A 299 -14.01 -14.93 1.50
N PRO A 300 -12.81 -14.72 2.07
CA PRO A 300 -11.63 -15.52 1.75
C PRO A 300 -11.80 -17.01 2.05
N ALA A 301 -12.71 -17.37 2.97
CA ALA A 301 -12.97 -18.74 3.38
C ALA A 301 -13.75 -19.55 2.32
N ASP A 302 -14.57 -18.88 1.52
CA ASP A 302 -15.54 -19.53 0.63
C ASP A 302 -15.13 -19.43 -0.85
N GLY A 303 -14.09 -18.63 -1.15
CA GLY A 303 -13.54 -18.43 -2.50
C GLY A 303 -14.47 -17.71 -3.48
N ALA A 304 -15.58 -17.13 -3.00
CA ALA A 304 -16.57 -16.48 -3.84
C ALA A 304 -16.05 -15.15 -4.42
N GLN A 305 -16.21 -14.98 -5.73
CA GLN A 305 -15.90 -13.73 -6.43
C GLN A 305 -17.15 -12.87 -6.55
N THR A 306 -17.24 -11.81 -5.75
CA THR A 306 -18.48 -11.02 -5.63
C THR A 306 -18.33 -9.54 -5.95
N MET A 307 -17.14 -8.97 -5.76
CA MET A 307 -16.84 -7.58 -6.14
C MET A 307 -16.25 -7.54 -7.54
N THR A 308 -16.66 -6.58 -8.37
CA THR A 308 -15.96 -6.27 -9.63
C THR A 308 -14.74 -5.40 -9.36
N PHE A 309 -13.58 -5.78 -9.91
CA PHE A 309 -12.38 -4.95 -9.88
C PHE A 309 -11.95 -4.68 -11.32
N ALA A 310 -12.08 -3.44 -11.78
CA ALA A 310 -11.69 -3.04 -13.12
C ALA A 310 -10.50 -2.08 -13.06
N ALA A 311 -9.45 -2.37 -13.84
CA ALA A 311 -8.30 -1.49 -13.98
C ALA A 311 -8.01 -1.23 -15.46
N ASP A 312 -8.03 0.01 -15.89
CA ASP A 312 -7.56 0.45 -17.20
C ASP A 312 -6.54 1.58 -16.97
N GLY A 313 -5.39 1.14 -16.45
CA GLY A 313 -4.37 1.96 -15.82
C GLY A 313 -4.40 1.86 -14.29
N GLY A 314 -3.74 2.82 -13.66
CA GLY A 314 -3.70 2.99 -12.21
C GLY A 314 -2.75 2.03 -11.48
N THR A 315 -2.64 2.28 -10.18
CA THR A 315 -1.74 1.59 -9.27
C THR A 315 -2.49 1.13 -8.03
N LEU A 316 -2.42 -0.17 -7.74
CA LEU A 316 -2.74 -0.74 -6.44
C LEU A 316 -1.44 -0.88 -5.63
N ALA A 317 -1.31 -0.13 -4.54
CA ALA A 317 -0.09 -0.11 -3.75
C ALA A 317 -0.33 -0.56 -2.31
N VAL A 318 0.63 -1.28 -1.73
CA VAL A 318 0.59 -1.64 -0.31
C VAL A 318 0.72 -0.37 0.56
N SER A 319 -0.17 -0.18 1.55
CA SER A 319 -0.11 0.93 2.51
C SER A 319 0.49 0.56 3.86
N GLY A 320 0.99 1.57 4.58
CA GLY A 320 1.56 1.45 5.92
C GLY A 320 2.97 0.86 5.96
N THR A 321 3.44 0.58 7.18
CA THR A 321 4.85 0.22 7.48
C THR A 321 5.04 -1.24 7.93
N SER A 322 4.01 -2.08 7.97
CA SER A 322 4.11 -3.45 8.47
C SER A 322 3.52 -4.46 7.49
N LYS A 323 3.83 -5.75 7.68
CA LYS A 323 3.41 -6.82 6.75
C LYS A 323 1.89 -6.77 6.45
N PRO A 324 1.47 -6.73 5.17
CA PRO A 324 0.06 -6.76 4.82
C PRO A 324 -0.56 -8.14 5.15
N PRO A 325 -1.88 -8.20 5.33
CA PRO A 325 -2.61 -9.47 5.40
C PRO A 325 -2.33 -10.38 4.19
N ALA A 326 -2.45 -11.69 4.40
CA ALA A 326 -2.40 -12.70 3.34
C ALA A 326 -3.77 -13.41 3.25
N PRO A 327 -4.46 -13.39 2.09
CA PRO A 327 -4.04 -12.71 0.86
C PRO A 327 -4.15 -11.18 0.96
N PHE A 328 -3.34 -10.48 0.16
CA PHE A 328 -3.42 -9.04 -0.08
C PHE A 328 -4.63 -8.68 -0.94
N MET A 329 -4.92 -9.51 -1.94
CA MET A 329 -6.09 -9.37 -2.80
C MET A 329 -6.75 -10.73 -3.05
N GLY A 330 -8.08 -10.78 -3.02
CA GLY A 330 -8.86 -11.94 -3.43
C GLY A 330 -10.37 -11.70 -3.46
N GLY A 331 -11.13 -12.66 -4.00
CA GLY A 331 -12.60 -12.63 -4.04
C GLY A 331 -13.20 -11.61 -5.02
N CYS A 332 -12.43 -11.15 -6.00
CA CYS A 332 -12.90 -10.21 -7.03
C CYS A 332 -13.15 -10.94 -8.35
N VAL A 333 -13.99 -10.36 -9.20
CA VAL A 333 -13.97 -10.57 -10.66
C VAL A 333 -13.07 -9.46 -11.21
N ALA A 334 -11.81 -9.78 -11.49
CA ALA A 334 -10.80 -8.79 -11.81
C ALA A 334 -10.49 -8.73 -13.31
N THR A 335 -10.63 -7.55 -13.91
CA THR A 335 -10.49 -7.33 -15.35
C THR A 335 -9.54 -6.17 -15.65
N LEU A 336 -8.64 -6.39 -16.61
CA LEU A 336 -7.65 -5.44 -17.08
C LEU A 336 -8.03 -4.85 -18.45
N GLY A 337 -8.12 -3.53 -18.54
CA GLY A 337 -8.23 -2.76 -19.77
C GLY A 337 -6.90 -2.65 -20.51
N ALA A 338 -6.90 -1.90 -21.61
CA ALA A 338 -5.76 -1.79 -22.52
C ALA A 338 -4.50 -1.21 -21.85
N ASP A 339 -4.68 -0.32 -20.87
CA ASP A 339 -3.61 0.32 -20.10
C ASP A 339 -3.19 -0.50 -18.86
N GLY A 340 -3.94 -1.56 -18.53
CA GLY A 340 -3.54 -2.56 -17.55
C GLY A 340 -3.68 -2.15 -16.08
N LEU A 341 -2.82 -2.69 -15.22
CA LEU A 341 -2.74 -2.40 -13.78
C LEU A 341 -1.29 -2.46 -13.32
N THR A 342 -0.88 -1.54 -12.46
CA THR A 342 0.36 -1.68 -11.68
C THR A 342 0.04 -2.15 -10.26
N LEU A 343 0.66 -3.24 -9.81
CA LEU A 343 0.71 -3.62 -8.41
C LEU A 343 2.09 -3.25 -7.84
N ASP A 344 2.10 -2.26 -6.95
CA ASP A 344 3.30 -1.87 -6.23
C ASP A 344 3.34 -2.53 -4.85
N SER A 345 4.16 -3.57 -4.74
CA SER A 345 4.36 -4.25 -3.47
C SER A 345 5.23 -3.43 -2.51
N LYS A 346 5.84 -2.33 -2.99
CA LYS A 346 6.87 -1.58 -2.26
C LYS A 346 7.94 -2.56 -1.74
N GLY A 347 8.11 -2.63 -0.42
CA GLY A 347 8.97 -3.58 0.27
C GLY A 347 8.23 -4.76 0.90
N PHE A 348 7.05 -5.16 0.46
CA PHE A 348 6.24 -6.17 1.15
C PHE A 348 6.14 -7.44 0.31
N ASP A 349 6.32 -8.61 0.94
CA ASP A 349 5.88 -9.85 0.32
C ASP A 349 4.36 -9.94 0.45
N VAL A 350 3.70 -10.17 -0.68
CA VAL A 350 2.24 -10.18 -0.80
C VAL A 350 1.80 -11.47 -1.47
N THR A 351 0.69 -12.01 -1.00
CA THR A 351 0.02 -13.15 -1.66
C THR A 351 -1.22 -12.64 -2.36
N LEU A 352 -1.40 -13.03 -3.61
CA LEU A 352 -2.54 -12.68 -4.43
C LEU A 352 -3.34 -13.95 -4.71
N ASP A 353 -4.51 -14.06 -4.07
CA ASP A 353 -5.50 -15.11 -4.32
C ASP A 353 -6.56 -14.60 -5.30
N GLN A 354 -6.09 -14.17 -6.46
CA GLN A 354 -6.90 -13.54 -7.49
C GLN A 354 -6.41 -13.91 -8.87
N ASP A 355 -7.33 -14.23 -9.78
CA ASP A 355 -7.06 -14.31 -11.21
C ASP A 355 -7.45 -13.01 -11.91
N PHE A 356 -6.73 -12.68 -12.99
CA PHE A 356 -7.03 -11.55 -13.85
C PHE A 356 -7.34 -12.00 -15.28
N THR A 357 -8.33 -11.35 -15.88
CA THR A 357 -8.69 -11.49 -17.29
C THR A 357 -8.54 -10.15 -18.02
N ALA A 358 -8.42 -10.19 -19.35
CA ALA A 358 -8.47 -8.98 -20.16
C ALA A 358 -9.93 -8.57 -20.39
N ALA A 359 -10.20 -7.27 -20.44
CA ALA A 359 -11.43 -6.75 -21.01
C ALA A 359 -11.51 -7.07 -22.51
N ASP A 360 -12.72 -7.15 -23.04
CA ASP A 360 -12.93 -7.38 -24.47
C ASP A 360 -12.19 -6.31 -25.30
N GLY A 361 -11.34 -6.75 -26.23
CA GLY A 361 -10.53 -5.87 -27.08
C GLY A 361 -9.23 -5.35 -26.47
N ALA A 362 -8.96 -5.61 -25.18
CA ALA A 362 -7.74 -5.17 -24.49
C ALA A 362 -6.54 -6.12 -24.74
N ALA A 363 -6.15 -6.30 -26.01
CA ALA A 363 -5.05 -7.19 -26.38
C ALA A 363 -3.68 -6.78 -25.80
N SER A 364 -3.54 -5.51 -25.42
CA SER A 364 -2.34 -4.94 -24.79
C SER A 364 -2.41 -4.89 -23.27
N ALA A 365 -3.43 -5.45 -22.63
CA ALA A 365 -3.58 -5.40 -21.18
C ALA A 365 -2.35 -6.00 -20.46
N ALA A 366 -1.81 -5.27 -19.49
CA ALA A 366 -0.64 -5.67 -18.73
C ALA A 366 -0.90 -5.66 -17.24
N PHE A 367 -0.43 -6.70 -16.56
CA PHE A 367 -0.24 -6.65 -15.12
C PHE A 367 1.24 -6.33 -14.85
N THR A 368 1.52 -5.18 -14.25
CA THR A 368 2.89 -4.75 -13.93
C THR A 368 3.16 -4.90 -12.45
N LYS A 369 4.18 -5.66 -12.08
CA LYS A 369 4.66 -5.81 -10.70
C LYS A 369 5.88 -4.91 -10.47
N THR A 370 5.77 -3.98 -9.53
CA THR A 370 6.87 -3.12 -9.05
C THR A 370 7.11 -3.33 -7.55
N GLY A 371 8.17 -2.71 -7.03
CA GLY A 371 8.62 -2.91 -5.66
C GLY A 371 9.47 -4.17 -5.51
N ILE A 372 10.37 -4.16 -4.53
CA ILE A 372 11.36 -5.21 -4.27
C ILE A 372 10.78 -6.46 -3.60
N GLY A 373 9.57 -6.39 -3.03
CA GLY A 373 8.92 -7.53 -2.38
C GLY A 373 8.48 -8.64 -3.35
N THR A 374 8.24 -9.82 -2.80
CA THR A 374 7.75 -11.01 -3.50
C THR A 374 6.24 -10.94 -3.71
N LEU A 375 5.76 -11.14 -4.93
CA LEU A 375 4.35 -11.38 -5.24
C LEU A 375 4.14 -12.88 -5.45
N ALA A 376 3.50 -13.55 -4.49
CA ALA A 376 3.08 -14.95 -4.63
C ALA A 376 1.69 -15.02 -5.25
N VAL A 377 1.55 -15.74 -6.37
CA VAL A 377 0.27 -15.92 -7.07
C VAL A 377 -0.24 -17.34 -6.84
N THR A 378 -1.50 -17.45 -6.41
CA THR A 378 -2.13 -18.77 -6.12
C THR A 378 -3.15 -19.19 -7.16
N ARG A 379 -3.57 -18.28 -8.06
CA ARG A 379 -4.55 -18.54 -9.12
C ARG A 379 -3.96 -18.27 -10.50
N GLY A 380 -4.39 -19.09 -11.44
CA GLY A 380 -4.04 -18.93 -12.85
C GLY A 380 -4.71 -17.68 -13.44
N SER A 381 -3.97 -16.86 -14.18
CA SER A 381 -4.52 -15.68 -14.88
C SER A 381 -4.32 -15.78 -16.39
N SER A 382 -5.29 -15.26 -17.15
CA SER A 382 -5.35 -15.38 -18.62
C SER A 382 -5.22 -14.05 -19.36
N HIS A 383 -4.83 -12.98 -18.66
CA HIS A 383 -4.54 -11.68 -19.26
C HIS A 383 -3.31 -11.74 -20.22
N PRO A 384 -3.15 -10.78 -21.16
CA PRO A 384 -2.16 -10.89 -22.23
C PRO A 384 -0.71 -10.93 -21.77
N ARG A 385 -0.30 -10.06 -20.83
CA ARG A 385 1.09 -10.05 -20.34
C ARG A 385 1.24 -9.66 -18.88
N THR A 386 2.24 -10.24 -18.22
CA THR A 386 2.75 -9.81 -16.93
C THR A 386 4.14 -9.23 -17.11
N VAL A 387 4.34 -8.02 -16.62
CA VAL A 387 5.63 -7.33 -16.57
C VAL A 387 6.16 -7.37 -15.14
N LEU A 388 7.21 -8.13 -14.91
CA LEU A 388 7.95 -8.14 -13.66
C LEU A 388 9.07 -7.10 -13.75
N ALA A 389 8.75 -5.86 -13.36
CA ALA A 389 9.68 -4.75 -13.42
C ALA A 389 10.69 -4.77 -12.25
N GLN A 390 10.25 -5.19 -11.07
CA GLN A 390 11.08 -5.27 -9.86
C GLN A 390 10.61 -6.40 -8.92
N GLY A 391 11.55 -6.89 -8.10
CA GLY A 391 11.29 -7.88 -7.06
C GLY A 391 11.13 -9.30 -7.62
N THR A 392 10.32 -10.10 -6.94
CA THR A 392 10.15 -11.53 -7.23
C THR A 392 8.70 -11.86 -7.55
N LEU A 393 8.45 -12.69 -8.57
CA LEU A 393 7.17 -13.32 -8.84
C LEU A 393 7.24 -14.81 -8.46
N ALA A 394 6.41 -15.23 -7.51
CA ALA A 394 6.47 -16.56 -6.92
C ALA A 394 5.22 -17.40 -7.27
N PHE A 395 5.44 -18.68 -7.58
CA PHE A 395 4.41 -19.63 -8.00
C PHE A 395 4.30 -20.75 -6.98
N THR A 396 3.07 -21.03 -6.53
CA THR A 396 2.85 -21.93 -5.39
C THR A 396 2.80 -23.40 -5.72
N ASN A 397 2.11 -23.85 -6.78
CA ASN A 397 1.91 -25.29 -7.05
C ASN A 397 1.67 -25.57 -8.55
N GLY A 398 2.11 -26.74 -9.03
CA GLY A 398 1.84 -27.23 -10.39
C GLY A 398 2.26 -26.28 -11.52
N ALA A 399 1.78 -26.51 -12.74
CA ALA A 399 1.95 -25.59 -13.86
C ALA A 399 1.05 -24.37 -13.71
N SER A 400 1.58 -23.32 -13.08
CA SER A 400 0.86 -22.08 -12.81
C SER A 400 1.13 -21.04 -13.88
N ARG A 401 0.06 -20.41 -14.39
CA ARG A 401 0.14 -19.32 -15.36
C ARG A 401 -0.28 -18.01 -14.72
N PHE A 402 0.49 -16.95 -14.88
CA PHE A 402 0.06 -15.61 -14.47
C PHE A 402 0.29 -14.64 -15.62
N GLY A 403 -0.67 -14.61 -16.53
CA GLY A 403 -0.59 -13.92 -17.82
C GLY A 403 -0.06 -14.83 -18.93
N ASN A 404 -0.39 -14.50 -20.18
CA ASN A 404 -0.01 -15.28 -21.34
C ASN A 404 1.45 -15.05 -21.74
N ALA A 405 1.99 -13.84 -21.59
CA ALA A 405 3.41 -13.57 -21.75
C ALA A 405 4.04 -13.08 -20.44
N LEU A 406 5.31 -13.41 -20.22
CA LEU A 406 6.11 -12.89 -19.12
C LEU A 406 7.22 -11.99 -19.64
N GLU A 407 7.33 -10.78 -19.10
CA GLU A 407 8.45 -9.86 -19.34
C GLU A 407 9.20 -9.66 -18.02
N VAL A 408 10.46 -10.10 -17.95
CA VAL A 408 11.28 -10.05 -16.73
C VAL A 408 12.41 -9.04 -16.91
N ALA A 409 12.40 -7.99 -16.09
CA ALA A 409 13.45 -6.99 -16.07
C ALA A 409 14.76 -7.54 -15.49
N ALA A 410 15.89 -6.93 -15.85
CA ALA A 410 17.18 -7.28 -15.28
C ALA A 410 17.16 -7.09 -13.75
N GLY A 411 17.62 -8.10 -13.01
CA GLY A 411 17.62 -8.11 -11.55
C GLY A 411 16.31 -8.60 -10.89
N ALA A 412 15.21 -8.70 -11.65
CA ALA A 412 13.99 -9.32 -11.17
C ALA A 412 14.05 -10.86 -11.26
N ARG A 413 13.22 -11.55 -10.47
CA ARG A 413 13.37 -13.00 -10.25
C ARG A 413 12.06 -13.76 -10.31
N LEU A 414 12.14 -15.01 -10.72
CA LEU A 414 11.05 -15.97 -10.59
C LEU A 414 11.36 -16.92 -9.42
N LEU A 415 10.33 -17.32 -8.67
CA LEU A 415 10.47 -18.22 -7.54
C LEU A 415 9.45 -19.37 -7.64
N LEU A 416 9.94 -20.59 -7.45
CA LEU A 416 9.12 -21.78 -7.29
C LEU A 416 9.06 -22.13 -5.80
N LEU A 417 7.86 -22.14 -5.21
CA LEU A 417 7.69 -22.33 -3.77
C LEU A 417 7.58 -23.81 -3.35
N ASP A 418 7.29 -24.70 -4.30
CA ASP A 418 7.08 -26.13 -4.08
C ASP A 418 7.79 -26.96 -5.16
N ALA A 419 8.21 -28.18 -4.83
CA ALA A 419 8.91 -29.07 -5.75
C ALA A 419 8.08 -29.41 -7.02
N SER A 420 6.74 -29.38 -6.93
CA SER A 420 5.83 -29.60 -8.06
C SER A 420 5.54 -28.33 -8.87
N ALA A 421 5.94 -27.16 -8.40
CA ALA A 421 5.64 -25.89 -9.05
C ALA A 421 6.46 -25.73 -10.35
N SER A 422 5.79 -25.23 -11.39
CA SER A 422 6.37 -24.84 -12.67
C SER A 422 5.63 -23.64 -13.23
N ILE A 423 6.30 -22.89 -14.11
CA ILE A 423 5.76 -21.65 -14.68
C ILE A 423 5.26 -21.93 -16.08
N ALA A 424 3.98 -21.66 -16.33
CA ALA A 424 3.36 -21.78 -17.64
C ALA A 424 3.14 -20.40 -18.27
N ALA A 425 3.56 -20.23 -19.52
CA ALA A 425 3.29 -19.03 -20.33
C ALA A 425 3.27 -19.40 -21.82
N ASP A 426 2.78 -18.52 -22.68
CA ASP A 426 2.92 -18.65 -24.13
C ASP A 426 4.31 -18.17 -24.58
N SER A 427 4.87 -17.17 -23.91
CA SER A 427 6.23 -16.68 -24.19
C SER A 427 6.86 -16.02 -22.96
N ILE A 428 8.19 -15.96 -22.94
CA ILE A 428 8.95 -15.23 -21.93
C ILE A 428 10.02 -14.36 -22.61
N ALA A 429 10.11 -13.10 -22.20
CA ALA A 429 11.12 -12.14 -22.62
C ALA A 429 11.88 -11.64 -21.38
N PHE A 430 13.20 -11.52 -21.49
CA PHE A 430 14.05 -11.02 -20.42
C PHE A 430 15.34 -10.40 -20.95
N THR A 431 15.92 -9.49 -20.18
CA THR A 431 17.21 -8.83 -20.46
C THR A 431 18.25 -9.29 -19.44
N GLY A 432 19.46 -9.62 -19.91
CA GLY A 432 20.47 -10.26 -19.06
C GLY A 432 20.13 -11.73 -18.80
N ASP A 433 20.32 -12.16 -17.55
CA ASP A 433 20.06 -13.52 -17.10
C ASP A 433 18.64 -13.68 -16.56
N LEU A 434 18.04 -14.84 -16.85
CA LEU A 434 16.78 -15.25 -16.23
C LEU A 434 17.11 -16.02 -14.95
N VAL A 435 16.90 -15.35 -13.82
CA VAL A 435 17.19 -15.91 -12.50
C VAL A 435 15.94 -16.58 -11.94
N ILE A 436 16.06 -17.88 -11.62
CA ILE A 436 14.99 -18.67 -11.01
C ILE A 436 15.45 -19.20 -9.66
N ASP A 437 14.74 -18.85 -8.60
CA ASP A 437 14.91 -19.43 -7.28
C ASP A 437 14.14 -20.76 -7.20
N LEU A 438 14.84 -21.84 -6.85
CA LEU A 438 14.35 -23.21 -6.87
C LEU A 438 14.03 -23.72 -5.45
N PRO A 439 13.11 -24.68 -5.27
CA PRO A 439 12.84 -25.32 -3.99
C PRO A 439 14.08 -26.06 -3.46
N SER A 440 14.31 -25.99 -2.16
CA SER A 440 15.47 -26.64 -1.52
C SER A 440 15.38 -28.17 -1.46
N ASP A 441 14.16 -28.69 -1.58
CA ASP A 441 13.76 -30.08 -1.36
C ASP A 441 13.61 -30.89 -2.66
N TYR A 442 14.07 -30.38 -3.80
CA TYR A 442 14.17 -31.17 -5.04
C TYR A 442 14.91 -32.49 -4.79
N THR A 443 14.26 -33.58 -5.24
CA THR A 443 14.86 -34.90 -5.25
C THR A 443 16.07 -34.90 -6.17
N LEU A 444 17.14 -35.54 -5.70
CA LEU A 444 18.39 -35.62 -6.43
C LEU A 444 18.22 -36.52 -7.65
N ASP A 445 18.95 -36.18 -8.71
CA ASP A 445 19.07 -36.89 -9.98
C ASP A 445 17.77 -36.99 -10.81
N ASP A 446 16.65 -36.53 -10.27
CA ASP A 446 15.39 -36.35 -10.98
C ASP A 446 15.37 -35.02 -11.75
N ALA A 447 14.73 -35.02 -12.92
CA ALA A 447 14.46 -33.81 -13.69
C ALA A 447 13.16 -33.15 -13.22
N HIS A 448 13.24 -31.92 -12.77
CA HIS A 448 12.10 -31.10 -12.33
C HIS A 448 11.74 -30.08 -13.39
N THR A 449 10.48 -30.01 -13.79
CA THR A 449 10.04 -29.01 -14.79
C THR A 449 9.95 -27.64 -14.15
N VAL A 450 10.58 -26.63 -14.77
CA VAL A 450 10.59 -25.25 -14.25
C VAL A 450 9.81 -24.29 -15.13
N LEU A 451 9.86 -24.46 -16.47
CA LEU A 451 9.14 -23.62 -17.43
C LEU A 451 8.42 -24.50 -18.46
N VAL A 452 7.20 -24.10 -18.81
CA VAL A 452 6.39 -24.65 -19.91
C VAL A 452 5.91 -23.48 -20.77
N LEU A 453 6.36 -23.44 -22.01
CA LEU A 453 6.14 -22.33 -22.94
C LEU A 453 5.31 -22.75 -24.16
N GLY A 454 4.50 -21.82 -24.69
CA GLY A 454 3.84 -21.97 -26.00
C GLY A 454 4.76 -21.64 -27.18
N THR A 455 5.84 -20.90 -26.93
CA THR A 455 6.84 -20.46 -27.90
C THR A 455 8.22 -20.93 -27.45
N ALA A 456 8.97 -21.54 -28.35
CA ALA A 456 10.26 -22.13 -28.04
C ALA A 456 11.27 -21.11 -27.48
N LEU A 457 11.91 -21.44 -26.35
CA LEU A 457 13.02 -20.68 -25.81
C LEU A 457 14.26 -20.94 -26.67
N THR A 458 14.80 -19.90 -27.32
CA THR A 458 15.99 -20.04 -28.17
C THR A 458 17.20 -20.54 -27.38
N ALA A 459 18.17 -21.16 -28.06
CA ALA A 459 19.36 -21.70 -27.38
C ALA A 459 20.17 -20.60 -26.68
N GLU A 460 20.24 -19.42 -27.29
CA GLU A 460 20.91 -18.24 -26.73
C GLU A 460 20.23 -17.74 -25.46
N LYS A 461 18.90 -17.76 -25.39
CA LYS A 461 18.15 -17.37 -24.18
C LYS A 461 18.25 -18.45 -23.11
N PHE A 462 18.15 -19.72 -23.51
CA PHE A 462 18.31 -20.85 -22.58
C PHE A 462 19.67 -20.83 -21.87
N ALA A 463 20.75 -20.49 -22.56
CA ALA A 463 22.09 -20.37 -21.96
C ALA A 463 22.21 -19.29 -20.86
N LYS A 464 21.21 -18.41 -20.73
CA LYS A 464 21.14 -17.34 -19.72
C LYS A 464 20.21 -17.68 -18.55
N VAL A 465 19.68 -18.90 -18.49
CA VAL A 465 18.87 -19.35 -17.35
C VAL A 465 19.80 -19.79 -16.24
N THR A 466 19.65 -19.20 -15.05
CA THR A 466 20.52 -19.46 -13.90
C THR A 466 19.71 -19.69 -12.63
N VAL A 467 20.29 -20.47 -11.71
CA VAL A 467 19.72 -20.66 -10.37
C VAL A 467 20.05 -19.46 -9.50
N GLY A 468 19.03 -18.92 -8.84
CA GLY A 468 19.20 -17.73 -8.02
C GLY A 468 19.57 -17.98 -6.55
N ASN A 469 19.31 -19.19 -6.06
CA ASN A 469 19.51 -19.61 -4.69
C ASN A 469 20.26 -20.96 -4.60
N PRO A 470 21.44 -21.11 -5.24
CA PRO A 470 22.15 -22.36 -5.20
C PRO A 470 22.55 -22.72 -3.76
N VAL A 471 22.33 -23.99 -3.41
CA VAL A 471 22.64 -24.56 -2.09
C VAL A 471 23.98 -25.30 -2.17
N MET A 472 24.83 -25.11 -1.16
CA MET A 472 26.11 -25.82 -1.05
C MET A 472 25.89 -27.34 -1.00
N GLY A 473 26.72 -28.09 -1.73
CA GLY A 473 26.63 -29.55 -1.86
C GLY A 473 25.67 -30.03 -2.96
N LYS A 474 25.11 -29.12 -3.76
CA LYS A 474 24.20 -29.44 -4.87
C LYS A 474 24.70 -28.80 -6.17
N ASN A 475 24.58 -29.51 -7.29
CA ASN A 475 24.77 -28.96 -8.63
C ASN A 475 23.43 -28.84 -9.34
N TYR A 476 23.30 -27.85 -10.24
CA TYR A 476 22.08 -27.56 -10.96
C TYR A 476 22.36 -27.58 -12.45
N ALA A 477 21.76 -28.52 -13.18
CA ALA A 477 21.90 -28.64 -14.63
C ALA A 477 20.55 -28.37 -15.29
N PHE A 478 20.44 -27.24 -16.00
CA PHE A 478 19.28 -26.98 -16.83
C PHE A 478 19.33 -27.80 -18.12
N SER A 479 18.18 -28.28 -18.56
CA SER A 479 17.97 -28.92 -19.85
C SER A 479 16.73 -28.34 -20.53
N ARG A 480 16.71 -28.44 -21.86
CA ARG A 480 15.60 -27.97 -22.69
C ARG A 480 15.12 -29.11 -23.58
N SER A 481 13.82 -29.25 -23.76
CA SER A 481 13.23 -30.19 -24.73
C SER A 481 13.65 -29.85 -26.17
N GLU A 482 13.53 -30.83 -27.07
CA GLU A 482 13.88 -30.68 -28.49
C GLU A 482 13.08 -29.57 -29.19
N ASP A 483 11.80 -29.45 -28.86
CA ASP A 483 10.91 -28.40 -29.34
C ASP A 483 11.17 -27.02 -28.70
N GLY A 484 12.00 -26.97 -27.66
CA GLY A 484 12.32 -25.76 -26.92
C GLY A 484 11.22 -25.23 -26.00
N LEU A 485 10.11 -25.97 -25.84
CA LEU A 485 8.93 -25.54 -25.10
C LEU A 485 9.03 -25.80 -23.59
N THR A 486 9.81 -26.80 -23.19
CA THR A 486 9.96 -27.19 -21.78
C THR A 486 11.40 -26.97 -21.33
N VAL A 487 11.56 -26.35 -20.17
CA VAL A 487 12.84 -26.27 -19.45
C VAL A 487 12.72 -27.05 -18.15
N SER A 488 13.71 -27.88 -17.90
CA SER A 488 13.82 -28.69 -16.68
C SER A 488 15.16 -28.45 -16.00
N VAL A 489 15.24 -28.73 -14.71
CA VAL A 489 16.47 -28.70 -13.94
C VAL A 489 16.68 -30.06 -13.26
N THR A 490 17.88 -30.60 -13.37
CA THR A 490 18.31 -31.77 -12.61
C THR A 490 19.26 -31.31 -11.52
N VAL A 491 18.99 -31.75 -10.29
CA VAL A 491 19.82 -31.43 -9.13
C VAL A 491 20.63 -32.65 -8.75
N THR A 492 21.96 -32.55 -8.74
CA THR A 492 22.82 -33.67 -8.34
C THR A 492 23.61 -33.32 -7.09
N LEU A 493 24.20 -34.32 -6.43
CA LEU A 493 25.21 -34.05 -5.40
C LEU A 493 26.43 -33.36 -6.01
N ALA A 494 27.06 -32.51 -5.21
CA ALA A 494 28.30 -31.84 -5.55
C ALA A 494 29.29 -31.97 -4.40
N ASP A 495 30.55 -32.22 -4.74
CA ASP A 495 31.64 -32.20 -3.79
C ASP A 495 32.09 -30.77 -3.52
N ALA A 496 32.39 -30.46 -2.26
CA ALA A 496 32.94 -29.17 -1.87
C ALA A 496 34.44 -29.13 -2.16
N GLY A 497 34.89 -28.15 -2.93
CA GLY A 497 36.30 -27.80 -3.08
C GLY A 497 36.76 -26.74 -2.07
N ALA A 498 38.07 -26.56 -1.99
CA ALA A 498 38.70 -25.51 -1.20
C ALA A 498 39.68 -24.74 -2.09
N TYR A 499 39.49 -23.44 -2.19
CA TYR A 499 40.31 -22.56 -3.00
C TYR A 499 40.90 -21.45 -2.15
N THR A 500 42.19 -21.19 -2.35
CA THR A 500 42.90 -20.09 -1.69
C THR A 500 43.25 -19.04 -2.73
N TRP A 501 42.86 -17.79 -2.48
CA TRP A 501 43.27 -16.65 -3.28
C TRP A 501 44.78 -16.45 -3.15
N ASN A 502 45.50 -16.52 -4.26
CA ASN A 502 46.96 -16.38 -4.31
C ASN A 502 47.42 -15.17 -5.13
N ALA A 503 46.48 -14.37 -5.65
CA ALA A 503 46.80 -13.07 -6.24
C ALA A 503 46.89 -11.97 -5.17
N GLY A 504 47.68 -10.93 -5.41
CA GLY A 504 47.59 -9.70 -4.60
C GLY A 504 46.36 -8.91 -5.06
N ALA A 505 46.49 -8.24 -6.20
CA ALA A 505 45.36 -7.66 -6.92
C ALA A 505 44.99 -8.54 -8.13
N GLY A 506 43.70 -8.73 -8.41
CA GLY A 506 43.27 -9.54 -9.53
C GLY A 506 41.76 -9.68 -9.69
N ALA A 507 41.36 -10.16 -10.86
CA ALA A 507 39.98 -10.50 -11.22
C ALA A 507 39.55 -11.84 -10.62
N TRP A 508 38.31 -11.92 -10.11
CA TRP A 508 37.73 -13.13 -9.51
C TRP A 508 37.67 -14.28 -10.51
N SER A 509 37.31 -13.97 -11.77
CA SER A 509 37.04 -14.97 -12.82
C SER A 509 38.29 -15.68 -13.36
N VAL A 510 39.50 -15.22 -13.00
CA VAL A 510 40.76 -15.73 -13.55
C VAL A 510 41.22 -16.98 -12.78
N PRO A 511 41.25 -18.18 -13.39
CA PRO A 511 41.54 -19.42 -12.67
C PRO A 511 42.91 -19.48 -11.99
N GLY A 512 43.91 -18.77 -12.53
CA GLY A 512 45.27 -18.72 -11.98
C GLY A 512 45.42 -17.87 -10.71
N ASN A 513 44.40 -17.09 -10.35
CA ASN A 513 44.37 -16.31 -9.11
C ASN A 513 43.94 -17.15 -7.89
N TRP A 514 43.56 -18.41 -8.11
CA TRP A 514 43.18 -19.37 -7.10
C TRP A 514 44.09 -20.60 -7.08
N THR A 515 44.27 -21.16 -5.90
CA THR A 515 44.98 -22.42 -5.67
C THR A 515 44.04 -23.41 -4.96
N PRO A 516 43.78 -24.60 -5.52
CA PRO A 516 44.24 -25.10 -6.83
C PRO A 516 43.68 -24.25 -7.99
N THR A 517 44.32 -24.31 -9.16
CA THR A 517 43.91 -23.54 -10.34
C THR A 517 42.47 -23.86 -10.73
N GLY A 518 41.60 -22.86 -10.70
CA GLY A 518 40.16 -22.97 -10.94
C GLY A 518 39.44 -21.71 -10.47
N VAL A 519 38.12 -21.63 -10.68
CA VAL A 519 37.29 -20.54 -10.12
C VAL A 519 36.35 -21.16 -9.10
N PRO A 520 36.29 -20.66 -7.85
CA PRO A 520 35.34 -21.16 -6.86
C PRO A 520 33.90 -21.04 -7.35
N THR A 521 33.08 -21.99 -6.95
CA THR A 521 31.64 -22.09 -7.20
C THR A 521 30.88 -22.08 -5.86
N HIS A 522 29.54 -22.08 -5.89
CA HIS A 522 28.70 -22.12 -4.68
C HIS A 522 28.92 -23.34 -3.78
N ASN A 523 29.63 -24.37 -4.24
CA ASN A 523 29.97 -25.54 -3.43
C ASN A 523 31.29 -25.38 -2.68
N ASP A 524 32.08 -24.37 -3.03
CA ASP A 524 33.47 -24.28 -2.61
C ASP A 524 33.66 -23.35 -1.41
N ALA A 525 34.70 -23.61 -0.63
CA ALA A 525 35.20 -22.69 0.37
C ALA A 525 36.34 -21.85 -0.23
N ALA A 526 36.17 -20.52 -0.30
CA ALA A 526 37.23 -19.60 -0.66
C ALA A 526 37.93 -19.04 0.58
N THR A 527 39.26 -19.06 0.57
CA THR A 527 40.09 -18.45 1.62
C THR A 527 40.97 -17.35 1.05
N VAL A 528 41.01 -16.19 1.70
CA VAL A 528 41.94 -15.09 1.40
C VAL A 528 42.91 -14.95 2.56
N ALA A 529 44.12 -15.48 2.39
CA ALA A 529 45.12 -15.60 3.46
C ALA A 529 46.04 -14.38 3.61
N SER A 530 46.14 -13.54 2.58
CA SER A 530 46.97 -12.33 2.53
C SER A 530 46.16 -11.13 2.06
N GLY A 531 46.70 -9.91 2.21
CA GLY A 531 46.02 -8.69 1.75
C GLY A 531 45.76 -8.75 0.25
N ALA A 532 44.54 -8.42 -0.16
CA ALA A 532 44.09 -8.59 -1.54
C ALA A 532 43.14 -7.48 -2.02
N ALA A 533 43.21 -7.18 -3.31
CA ALA A 533 42.27 -6.31 -4.03
C ALA A 533 41.61 -7.11 -5.15
N ILE A 534 40.44 -7.64 -4.86
CA ILE A 534 39.69 -8.54 -5.72
C ILE A 534 38.68 -7.72 -6.54
N VAL A 535 38.65 -7.95 -7.84
CA VAL A 535 37.70 -7.32 -8.76
C VAL A 535 36.70 -8.37 -9.24
N MET A 536 35.41 -8.12 -9.01
CA MET A 536 34.29 -8.86 -9.59
C MET A 536 34.11 -8.38 -11.02
N ASP A 537 34.80 -9.06 -11.94
CA ASP A 537 34.74 -8.86 -13.39
C ASP A 537 33.70 -9.76 -14.07
N ALA A 538 33.16 -10.72 -13.32
CA ALA A 538 32.02 -11.56 -13.64
C ALA A 538 31.31 -11.91 -12.32
N ALA A 539 30.09 -12.46 -12.38
CA ALA A 539 29.37 -12.92 -11.19
C ALA A 539 30.22 -13.96 -10.41
N GLY A 540 30.65 -13.60 -9.21
CA GLY A 540 31.40 -14.48 -8.31
C GLY A 540 30.44 -15.28 -7.44
N ILE A 541 30.62 -16.59 -7.37
CA ILE A 541 29.74 -17.47 -6.59
C ILE A 541 30.61 -18.36 -5.69
N VAL A 542 30.35 -18.36 -4.39
CA VAL A 542 31.10 -19.17 -3.43
C VAL A 542 30.20 -19.76 -2.35
N GLY A 543 30.53 -20.96 -1.84
CA GLY A 543 29.84 -21.55 -0.69
C GLY A 543 30.10 -20.76 0.59
N SER A 544 31.38 -20.60 0.93
CA SER A 544 31.81 -19.78 2.07
C SER A 544 33.06 -18.95 1.75
N LEU A 545 33.18 -17.77 2.39
CA LEU A 545 34.33 -16.88 2.21
C LEU A 545 35.02 -16.62 3.56
N ALA A 546 36.27 -17.08 3.68
CA ALA A 546 37.10 -16.88 4.85
C ALA A 546 38.24 -15.89 4.57
N VAL A 547 38.28 -14.75 5.27
CA VAL A 547 39.39 -13.79 5.23
C VAL A 547 40.26 -14.00 6.47
N GLN A 548 41.44 -14.56 6.26
CA GLN A 548 42.45 -14.79 7.31
C GLN A 548 43.55 -13.72 7.32
N ALA A 549 43.57 -12.87 6.31
CA ALA A 549 44.50 -11.75 6.21
C ALA A 549 44.31 -10.75 7.36
N THR A 550 45.43 -10.29 7.93
CA THR A 550 45.46 -9.18 8.89
C THR A 550 45.53 -7.81 8.18
N VAL A 551 45.96 -7.80 6.92
CA VAL A 551 45.91 -6.63 6.04
C VAL A 551 44.51 -6.55 5.40
N PRO A 552 43.94 -5.35 5.19
CA PRO A 552 42.61 -5.20 4.59
C PRO A 552 42.48 -5.91 3.23
N VAL A 553 41.35 -6.59 3.05
CA VAL A 553 40.92 -7.17 1.78
C VAL A 553 39.77 -6.34 1.22
N THR A 554 39.82 -6.07 -0.08
CA THR A 554 38.76 -5.36 -0.79
C THR A 554 38.20 -6.21 -1.91
N VAL A 555 36.88 -6.13 -2.10
CA VAL A 555 36.15 -6.71 -3.22
C VAL A 555 35.38 -5.58 -3.88
N SER A 556 35.61 -5.35 -5.16
CA SER A 556 35.07 -4.22 -5.94
C SER A 556 34.58 -4.70 -7.32
N GLY A 557 34.01 -3.82 -8.13
CA GLY A 557 33.45 -4.17 -9.45
C GLY A 557 31.93 -4.09 -9.48
N ASP A 558 31.36 -4.09 -10.68
CA ASP A 558 29.91 -3.93 -10.89
C ASP A 558 29.15 -5.26 -10.83
N GLU A 559 29.86 -6.39 -10.93
CA GLU A 559 29.30 -7.73 -10.91
C GLU A 559 29.06 -8.25 -9.48
N THR A 560 28.07 -9.14 -9.34
CA THR A 560 27.62 -9.58 -8.01
C THR A 560 28.52 -10.64 -7.39
N LEU A 561 28.69 -10.59 -6.06
CA LEU A 561 29.22 -11.70 -5.25
C LEU A 561 28.07 -12.43 -4.56
N TYR A 562 27.90 -13.73 -4.80
CA TYR A 562 27.01 -14.62 -4.06
C TYR A 562 27.79 -15.47 -3.06
N VAL A 563 27.32 -15.51 -1.81
CA VAL A 563 27.86 -16.36 -0.75
C VAL A 563 26.74 -17.24 -0.20
N ALA A 564 26.84 -18.57 -0.37
CA ALA A 564 25.75 -19.49 -0.07
C ALA A 564 25.51 -19.70 1.44
N GLU A 565 26.57 -19.83 2.23
CA GLU A 565 26.48 -20.09 3.68
C GLU A 565 26.90 -18.88 4.53
N GLY A 566 28.10 -18.33 4.29
CA GLY A 566 28.59 -17.23 5.12
C GLY A 566 30.00 -16.74 4.88
N VAL A 567 30.27 -15.61 5.54
CA VAL A 567 31.52 -14.87 5.52
C VAL A 567 32.15 -14.90 6.92
N SER A 568 33.43 -15.28 7.00
CA SER A 568 34.21 -15.26 8.24
C SER A 568 35.45 -14.39 8.06
N VAL A 569 35.64 -13.42 8.94
CA VAL A 569 36.84 -12.54 8.97
C VAL A 569 37.60 -12.77 10.27
N ALA A 570 38.86 -13.16 10.18
CA ALA A 570 39.71 -13.45 11.33
C ALA A 570 39.98 -12.21 12.21
N ALA A 571 40.44 -12.44 13.43
CA ALA A 571 40.75 -11.38 14.39
C ALA A 571 41.80 -10.40 13.81
N GLY A 572 41.55 -9.10 13.92
CA GLY A 572 42.40 -8.05 13.35
C GLY A 572 42.29 -7.87 11.84
N GLY A 573 41.59 -8.76 11.14
CA GLY A 573 41.31 -8.64 9.70
C GLY A 573 40.14 -7.72 9.38
N SER A 574 40.11 -7.24 8.13
CA SER A 574 39.03 -6.42 7.59
C SER A 574 38.72 -6.83 6.15
N LEU A 575 37.44 -7.01 5.84
CA LEU A 575 36.92 -7.22 4.49
C LEU A 575 35.98 -6.07 4.13
N THR A 576 36.22 -5.40 3.01
CA THR A 576 35.30 -4.40 2.46
C THR A 576 34.79 -4.85 1.09
N VAL A 577 33.48 -5.00 0.97
CA VAL A 577 32.81 -5.40 -0.28
C VAL A 577 32.02 -4.21 -0.82
N SER A 578 32.56 -3.60 -1.89
CA SER A 578 31.94 -2.50 -2.63
C SER A 578 31.23 -2.98 -3.90
N ALA A 579 31.50 -4.21 -4.34
CA ALA A 579 30.65 -4.89 -5.34
C ALA A 579 29.28 -5.24 -4.72
N PRO A 580 28.20 -5.35 -5.52
CA PRO A 580 26.91 -5.80 -5.00
C PRO A 580 27.00 -7.21 -4.40
N LEU A 581 26.60 -7.36 -3.14
CA LEU A 581 26.51 -8.65 -2.47
C LEU A 581 25.11 -9.23 -2.64
N ARG A 582 25.04 -10.51 -2.99
CA ARG A 582 23.78 -11.24 -3.18
C ARG A 582 23.56 -12.28 -2.07
N ASN A 583 22.36 -12.31 -1.51
CA ASN A 583 21.87 -13.42 -0.69
C ASN A 583 20.38 -13.68 -0.95
N THR A 584 19.99 -14.96 -1.01
CA THR A 584 18.58 -15.39 -1.18
C THR A 584 18.08 -16.23 -0.02
N SER A 585 18.99 -16.83 0.76
CA SER A 585 18.70 -17.61 1.96
C SER A 585 19.15 -16.84 3.21
N THR A 586 20.18 -17.28 3.92
CA THR A 586 20.75 -16.60 5.10
C THR A 586 22.19 -16.20 4.84
N LEU A 587 22.51 -14.91 4.94
CA LEU A 587 23.88 -14.42 5.05
C LEU A 587 24.36 -14.56 6.50
N THR A 588 25.35 -15.40 6.74
CA THR A 588 25.97 -15.54 8.06
C THR A 588 27.31 -14.80 8.12
N LYS A 589 27.53 -13.98 9.17
CA LYS A 589 28.84 -13.41 9.52
C LYS A 589 29.37 -14.08 10.79
N ASP A 590 30.45 -14.86 10.68
CA ASP A 590 30.95 -15.70 11.79
C ASP A 590 32.39 -15.40 12.26
N GLY A 591 33.08 -14.38 11.76
CA GLY A 591 34.45 -14.04 12.24
C GLY A 591 34.51 -12.93 13.28
N SER A 592 35.57 -12.83 14.09
CA SER A 592 35.76 -11.72 15.06
C SER A 592 36.23 -10.40 14.43
N GLY A 593 36.70 -10.41 13.18
CA GLY A 593 37.10 -9.21 12.44
C GLY A 593 35.94 -8.39 11.88
N THR A 594 36.28 -7.40 11.07
CA THR A 594 35.31 -6.46 10.47
C THR A 594 34.91 -6.88 9.06
N PHE A 595 33.61 -6.92 8.79
CA PHE A 595 33.05 -7.06 7.45
C PHE A 595 32.23 -5.81 7.12
N THR A 596 32.67 -5.06 6.11
CA THR A 596 32.04 -3.81 5.66
C THR A 596 31.34 -4.04 4.32
N LEU A 597 30.05 -3.70 4.26
CA LEU A 597 29.30 -3.57 3.01
C LEU A 597 29.26 -2.10 2.59
N ALA A 598 29.65 -1.85 1.34
CA ALA A 598 29.69 -0.54 0.72
C ALA A 598 29.02 -0.50 -0.66
N GLY A 599 28.75 -1.66 -1.28
CA GLY A 599 28.05 -1.73 -2.57
C GLY A 599 26.55 -1.49 -2.44
N ALA A 600 25.92 -1.11 -3.55
CA ALA A 600 24.47 -0.97 -3.64
C ALA A 600 23.81 -2.36 -3.67
N ASN A 601 23.05 -2.68 -2.62
CA ASN A 601 22.54 -4.02 -2.35
C ASN A 601 21.00 -4.13 -2.43
N GLU A 602 20.32 -3.07 -2.86
CA GLU A 602 18.86 -2.90 -2.76
C GLU A 602 18.07 -4.03 -3.44
N THR A 603 18.59 -4.59 -4.53
CA THR A 603 17.94 -5.66 -5.32
C THR A 603 18.64 -7.01 -5.17
N THR A 604 19.82 -7.06 -4.54
CA THR A 604 20.66 -8.26 -4.47
C THR A 604 20.59 -8.95 -3.11
N LEU A 605 20.48 -8.17 -2.03
CA LEU A 605 20.54 -8.65 -0.66
C LEU A 605 19.12 -8.69 -0.07
N SER A 606 18.44 -9.84 -0.22
CA SER A 606 17.03 -10.02 0.13
C SER A 606 16.78 -11.08 1.22
N GLY A 607 17.78 -11.88 1.60
CA GLY A 607 17.68 -12.97 2.59
C GLY A 607 18.03 -12.59 4.05
N ASP A 608 17.96 -13.57 4.98
CA ASP A 608 18.13 -13.48 6.45
C ASP A 608 19.56 -13.12 6.80
N TRP A 609 19.78 -12.34 7.85
CA TRP A 609 21.15 -12.08 8.31
C TRP A 609 21.35 -12.67 9.69
N LYS A 610 22.43 -13.43 9.84
CA LYS A 610 22.89 -13.94 11.13
C LYS A 610 24.25 -13.35 11.44
N LEU A 611 24.25 -12.30 12.24
CA LEU A 611 25.45 -11.58 12.65
C LEU A 611 25.95 -12.17 13.97
N LYS A 612 26.83 -13.17 13.88
CA LYS A 612 27.23 -13.98 15.03
C LYS A 612 28.37 -13.36 15.81
N ARG A 613 29.41 -12.83 15.15
CA ARG A 613 30.65 -12.34 15.78
C ARG A 613 31.26 -11.13 15.06
N GLY A 614 32.10 -10.40 15.80
CA GLY A 614 32.93 -9.30 15.27
C GLY A 614 32.11 -8.06 14.92
N VAL A 615 32.50 -7.35 13.87
CA VAL A 615 31.80 -6.15 13.38
C VAL A 615 31.21 -6.42 11.99
N MET A 616 29.94 -6.07 11.82
CA MET A 616 29.27 -5.90 10.53
C MET A 616 29.04 -4.40 10.32
N ALA A 617 29.67 -3.80 9.31
CA ALA A 617 29.65 -2.36 9.08
C ALA A 617 28.99 -1.99 7.75
N PHE A 618 28.30 -0.85 7.73
CA PHE A 618 27.60 -0.30 6.56
C PHE A 618 28.00 1.16 6.38
N SER A 619 28.31 1.53 5.15
CA SER A 619 28.76 2.89 4.79
C SER A 619 27.70 3.76 4.12
N SER A 620 26.56 3.18 3.73
CA SER A 620 25.45 3.87 3.07
C SER A 620 24.12 3.16 3.35
N ALA A 621 23.01 3.83 3.05
CA ALA A 621 21.68 3.23 3.08
C ALA A 621 21.55 2.09 2.07
N GLU A 622 22.09 2.27 0.86
CA GLU A 622 22.06 1.28 -0.22
C GLU A 622 22.77 -0.03 0.18
N ALA A 623 23.79 0.05 1.04
CA ALA A 623 24.52 -1.12 1.54
C ALA A 623 23.70 -1.99 2.50
N LEU A 624 22.64 -1.45 3.12
CA LEU A 624 21.73 -2.20 3.99
C LEU A 624 20.83 -3.18 3.23
N GLY A 625 20.83 -3.11 1.90
CA GLY A 625 20.08 -4.01 1.04
C GLY A 625 18.60 -3.69 0.97
N ALA A 626 17.82 -4.65 0.47
CA ALA A 626 16.38 -4.49 0.22
C ALA A 626 15.63 -4.06 1.50
N ASN A 627 14.93 -2.91 1.45
CA ASN A 627 14.06 -2.44 2.51
C ASN A 627 12.69 -3.16 2.45
N SER A 628 12.59 -4.33 3.09
CA SER A 628 11.36 -5.13 3.09
C SER A 628 10.91 -5.59 4.49
N SER A 629 9.60 -5.62 4.73
CA SER A 629 8.97 -6.03 6.01
C SER A 629 8.78 -7.55 6.16
N SER A 630 8.86 -8.25 5.03
CA SER A 630 8.88 -9.71 4.96
C SER A 630 10.29 -10.23 4.70
N ALA A 631 11.23 -9.33 4.36
CA ALA A 631 12.64 -9.63 4.38
C ALA A 631 13.02 -10.07 5.80
N SER A 632 13.34 -11.34 5.84
CA SER A 632 14.40 -11.95 6.61
C SER A 632 15.11 -11.03 7.62
N ALA A 633 15.00 -11.41 8.89
CA ALA A 633 15.41 -10.62 10.03
C ALA A 633 16.92 -10.37 10.04
N ILE A 634 17.31 -9.18 10.47
CA ILE A 634 18.67 -8.96 10.96
C ILE A 634 18.72 -9.55 12.36
N THR A 635 19.30 -10.74 12.48
CA THR A 635 19.51 -11.40 13.77
C THR A 635 20.91 -11.08 14.26
N ILE A 636 21.00 -10.26 15.30
CA ILE A 636 22.27 -9.94 15.95
C ILE A 636 22.43 -10.87 17.14
N SER A 637 23.50 -11.67 17.15
CA SER A 637 23.87 -12.50 18.30
C SER A 637 24.93 -11.83 19.15
N ASN A 638 26.22 -12.03 18.82
CA ASN A 638 27.35 -11.45 19.55
C ASN A 638 28.19 -10.55 18.61
N CYS A 639 27.52 -9.81 17.72
CA CYS A 639 28.14 -8.94 16.72
C CYS A 639 27.82 -7.46 17.01
N THR A 640 28.75 -6.58 16.65
CA THR A 640 28.50 -5.15 16.54
C THR A 640 27.96 -4.83 15.15
N PHE A 641 26.74 -4.30 15.09
CA PHE A 641 26.18 -3.71 13.89
C PHE A 641 26.56 -2.24 13.85
N ARG A 642 27.33 -1.81 12.83
CA ARG A 642 27.81 -0.44 12.67
C ARG A 642 27.19 0.21 11.45
N TYR A 643 26.54 1.36 11.62
CA TYR A 643 26.01 2.17 10.53
C TYR A 643 26.65 3.56 10.51
N ALA A 644 27.28 3.92 9.40
CA ALA A 644 27.96 5.21 9.22
C ALA A 644 27.52 5.97 7.96
N GLY A 645 26.42 5.54 7.32
CA GLY A 645 25.84 6.22 6.17
C GLY A 645 24.95 7.40 6.54
N GLU A 646 24.34 8.01 5.52
CA GLU A 646 23.37 9.10 5.67
C GLU A 646 22.10 8.68 6.42
N ALA A 647 21.31 9.64 6.90
CA ALA A 647 20.06 9.36 7.61
C ALA A 647 19.12 8.46 6.78
N THR A 648 18.68 7.32 7.32
CA THR A 648 17.79 6.39 6.60
C THR A 648 16.83 5.62 7.51
N SER A 649 15.82 4.99 6.91
CA SER A 649 14.83 4.15 7.60
C SER A 649 14.67 2.81 6.90
N ILE A 650 14.64 1.71 7.67
CA ILE A 650 14.48 0.35 7.17
C ILE A 650 13.34 -0.37 7.89
N ILE A 651 12.59 -1.16 7.14
CA ILE A 651 11.40 -1.91 7.57
C ILE A 651 11.78 -3.37 7.89
N ARG A 652 13.07 -3.73 7.79
CA ARG A 652 13.57 -5.06 8.14
C ARG A 652 13.39 -5.34 9.64
N PRO A 653 12.86 -6.52 10.04
CA PRO A 653 12.80 -6.91 11.44
C PRO A 653 14.21 -7.04 12.05
N LEU A 654 14.40 -6.45 13.24
CA LEU A 654 15.60 -6.62 14.05
C LEU A 654 15.34 -7.63 15.18
N ARG A 655 16.08 -8.74 15.19
CA ARG A 655 16.05 -9.77 16.24
C ARG A 655 17.35 -9.75 17.04
N ILE A 656 17.23 -9.87 18.37
CA ILE A 656 18.38 -9.95 19.27
C ILE A 656 18.42 -11.36 19.84
N ALA A 657 19.46 -12.11 19.50
CA ALA A 657 19.66 -13.48 19.94
C ALA A 657 20.92 -13.58 20.82
N GLY A 658 21.03 -14.63 21.64
CA GLY A 658 22.28 -14.92 22.37
C GLY A 658 22.37 -14.33 23.78
N GLU A 659 23.46 -14.70 24.46
CA GLU A 659 23.68 -14.45 25.89
C GLU A 659 24.21 -13.03 26.19
N TYR A 660 24.72 -12.32 25.18
CA TYR A 660 25.31 -10.98 25.32
C TYR A 660 24.45 -9.90 24.68
N CYS A 661 24.72 -8.64 25.04
CA CYS A 661 24.05 -7.51 24.42
C CYS A 661 24.50 -7.32 22.96
N ALA A 662 23.54 -7.09 22.07
CA ALA A 662 23.80 -6.62 20.72
C ALA A 662 24.26 -5.16 20.76
N VAL A 663 25.39 -4.86 20.11
CA VAL A 663 25.90 -3.49 20.01
C VAL A 663 25.44 -2.88 18.70
N LEU A 664 24.69 -1.79 18.78
CA LEU A 664 24.27 -0.95 17.65
C LEU A 664 25.12 0.31 17.66
N ASP A 665 26.17 0.32 16.83
CA ASP A 665 27.11 1.44 16.68
C ASP A 665 26.65 2.36 15.54
N ILE A 666 25.78 3.30 15.89
CA ILE A 666 25.07 4.16 14.94
C ILE A 666 25.74 5.54 14.93
N VAL A 667 26.46 5.82 13.86
CA VAL A 667 27.19 7.08 13.63
C VAL A 667 26.35 8.05 12.79
N GLY A 668 25.67 7.56 11.75
CA GLY A 668 24.63 8.30 11.03
C GLY A 668 23.23 7.85 11.46
N ASP A 669 22.22 8.70 11.30
CA ASP A 669 20.88 8.41 11.83
C ASP A 669 20.24 7.18 11.16
N LEU A 670 19.66 6.28 11.95
CA LEU A 670 19.02 5.06 11.47
C LEU A 670 17.70 4.79 12.19
N THR A 671 16.65 4.57 11.42
CA THR A 671 15.33 4.18 11.91
C THR A 671 14.99 2.75 11.54
N PHE A 672 14.45 1.97 12.48
CA PHE A 672 13.82 0.67 12.21
C PHE A 672 12.29 0.81 12.31
N ASP A 673 11.57 0.66 11.19
CA ASP A 673 10.13 0.99 11.04
C ASP A 673 9.13 -0.14 11.39
N ASP A 674 9.58 -1.39 11.46
CA ASP A 674 8.78 -2.55 11.92
C ASP A 674 9.61 -3.41 12.88
N MET A 675 9.99 -2.82 14.03
CA MET A 675 10.84 -3.52 14.98
C MET A 675 10.08 -4.65 15.70
N LYS A 676 10.53 -5.89 15.48
CA LYS A 676 10.09 -7.09 16.22
C LYS A 676 11.24 -7.65 17.05
N ILE A 677 11.49 -7.07 18.23
CA ILE A 677 12.44 -7.64 19.18
C ILE A 677 11.85 -8.95 19.70
N SER A 678 12.48 -10.06 19.33
CA SER A 678 12.28 -11.37 19.96
C SER A 678 13.60 -11.79 20.55
N TYR A 679 13.58 -12.25 21.82
CA TYR A 679 14.72 -12.84 22.50
C TYR A 679 14.59 -14.36 22.36
N ASP A 680 15.54 -15.00 21.67
CA ASP A 680 15.54 -16.45 21.52
C ASP A 680 15.84 -17.18 22.86
N ASN A 681 16.38 -16.47 23.86
CA ASN A 681 16.57 -16.97 25.21
C ASN A 681 16.27 -15.87 26.26
N THR A 682 15.60 -16.22 27.35
CA THR A 682 15.27 -15.29 28.46
C THR A 682 16.47 -14.99 29.37
N ALA A 683 17.68 -15.42 28.98
CA ALA A 683 18.89 -15.36 29.79
C ALA A 683 19.91 -14.38 29.19
N GLY A 684 19.62 -13.07 29.22
CA GLY A 684 20.68 -12.04 29.19
C GLY A 684 20.78 -11.11 27.98
N GLY A 685 19.97 -11.27 26.92
CA GLY A 685 20.02 -10.39 25.75
C GLY A 685 19.58 -8.94 26.02
N GLY A 686 20.27 -7.96 25.43
CA GLY A 686 19.99 -6.52 25.53
C GLY A 686 20.54 -5.73 24.32
N ILE A 687 20.21 -4.45 24.21
CA ILE A 687 20.74 -3.55 23.15
C ILE A 687 21.65 -2.51 23.80
N VAL A 688 22.87 -2.36 23.27
CA VAL A 688 23.78 -1.27 23.63
C VAL A 688 23.92 -0.35 22.42
N LYS A 689 23.46 0.89 22.56
CA LYS A 689 23.63 1.94 21.54
C LYS A 689 24.97 2.66 21.77
N THR A 690 25.84 2.66 20.75
CA THR A 690 27.05 3.47 20.68
C THR A 690 27.04 4.36 19.43
N GLY A 691 28.01 5.26 19.29
CA GLY A 691 28.07 6.19 18.17
C GLY A 691 27.21 7.44 18.37
N ALA A 692 27.51 8.50 17.62
CA ALA A 692 26.92 9.83 17.82
C ALA A 692 25.54 10.03 17.15
N GLY A 693 25.18 9.19 16.18
CA GLY A 693 23.92 9.30 15.45
C GLY A 693 22.71 8.85 16.25
N THR A 694 21.52 9.24 15.80
CA THR A 694 20.23 8.87 16.37
C THR A 694 19.83 7.47 15.94
N LEU A 695 19.44 6.63 16.91
CA LEU A 695 18.77 5.36 16.65
C LEU A 695 17.29 5.52 16.99
N THR A 696 16.43 5.38 15.99
CA THR A 696 14.97 5.37 16.17
C THR A 696 14.44 3.96 16.01
N LEU A 697 13.66 3.48 16.98
CA LEU A 697 13.07 2.16 16.98
C LEU A 697 11.55 2.29 17.01
N ASN A 698 10.90 2.18 15.84
CA ASN A 698 9.44 2.23 15.74
C ASN A 698 8.89 0.81 15.96
N VAL A 699 8.13 0.64 17.04
CA VAL A 699 7.43 -0.61 17.37
C VAL A 699 5.99 -0.57 16.87
N PRO A 700 5.48 -1.63 16.22
CA PRO A 700 4.06 -1.72 15.90
C PRO A 700 3.23 -1.75 17.19
N GLY A 701 1.98 -1.27 17.12
CA GLY A 701 1.09 -1.15 18.28
C GLY A 701 0.97 -2.43 19.11
N GLY A 702 1.17 -2.32 20.43
CA GLY A 702 1.16 -3.41 21.41
C GLY A 702 2.00 -3.08 22.65
N THR A 703 2.06 -3.97 23.64
CA THR A 703 2.94 -3.84 24.81
C THR A 703 4.34 -4.34 24.45
N THR A 704 5.28 -3.44 24.19
CA THR A 704 6.70 -3.78 24.10
C THR A 704 7.40 -3.44 25.41
N SER A 705 8.03 -4.44 26.03
CA SER A 705 8.86 -4.23 27.22
C SER A 705 10.30 -3.99 26.81
N LEU A 706 10.74 -2.73 26.76
CA LEU A 706 12.17 -2.40 26.69
C LEU A 706 12.73 -2.44 28.10
N SER A 707 13.46 -3.51 28.44
CA SER A 707 14.21 -3.58 29.69
C SER A 707 15.56 -2.90 29.48
N VAL A 708 15.70 -1.67 29.98
CA VAL A 708 16.99 -0.96 30.05
C VAL A 708 17.69 -1.43 31.32
N ARG A 709 18.88 -2.03 31.19
CA ARG A 709 19.77 -2.31 32.32
C ARG A 709 20.85 -1.23 32.44
#